data_AF-A0A2Z6MQL2-F1
#
_entry.id   AF-A0A2Z6MQL2-F1
#
_cell.length_a   1.000
_cell.length_b   1.000
_cell.length_c   1.000
_cell.angle_alpha   90.00
_cell.angle_beta   90.00
_cell.angle_gamma   90.00
#
_symmetry.space_group_name_H-M   'P 1'
#
loop_
_entity.id
_entity.type
_entity.pdbx_description
1 polymer ?
#
loop_
_entity_poly.entity_id
_entity_poly.type
_entity_poly.pdbx_seq_one_letter_code
_entity_poly.pdbx_strand_id
1 'polypeptide(L)'
;MTIHSVVIQKLLSTNAHIGRQVATHHFKEYTYGFRNKMAIIDSDKTLTCMRSAFNFISSLARQNGRFMFINTNPLFDEIFDLMTKKVGCYSPSSSSLWRTGGFLTNSNSPKKFRSRNKKLCFGPTQPPDCIVIVDTESKSSVIDEAFKLQIPIVALVDSAMPLHTFSRIAYPIPVNPSVQFVYLFCNLITKTLLLEKKNLQLSNPKIDDRENATKIEDNKRKNNLAKVGITVMPYDKLAPLPEVVSNFTLKADIEETKKLLDKLVVLKVNHDSGRNMGFENPKSAIDICDGQTFLDMIVNQIETLNSKFGCQVPLLIFNKDDTHDSTLKVLEKYSESSINVRTFKQDEDPELTLSGGHSSKEEVHTLDDGDIFRSLMIGGTLDLLMSQGKEYILVMKSDNVATIVDLNIINHLMINAIDYCMEVTPSHSFNLILAPKNFKLNEIAQNQDKHLKDKFKLIDTTNMWVSLRAIKRLIDTNKLKPKKPSISKENDYDQTPLQETDAGPAVQFFDNVIGVSTPESRFLPLDATSDLLLLQSDLYTCRAGVLSRNPARSNPLNPVIDLGPEFEKIGDFQSRFKSIPSIIGLDSLTVRGDVWFGANITLKGHVTIAAKAGLKLEIPDGVVIENKMLSLPFPSYQYMNNPKKLKIQKHNP
;
A
#
# COMPACT_ATOMS: atom_id res chain seq x y z
N MET A 1 14.07 -3.43 2.87
CA MET A 1 14.29 -4.76 2.25
C MET A 1 12.94 -5.42 2.02
N THR A 2 12.60 -5.80 0.79
CA THR A 2 11.32 -6.46 0.46
C THR A 2 11.25 -7.88 1.07
N ILE A 3 10.06 -8.42 1.37
CA ILE A 3 9.91 -9.84 1.79
C ILE A 3 10.59 -10.81 0.80
N HIS A 4 10.56 -10.46 -0.48
CA HIS A 4 11.30 -11.14 -1.55
C HIS A 4 12.79 -11.21 -1.24
N SER A 5 13.42 -10.06 -0.93
CA SER A 5 14.83 -10.00 -0.57
C SER A 5 15.16 -10.78 0.70
N VAL A 6 14.28 -10.80 1.71
CA VAL A 6 14.52 -11.52 2.97
C VAL A 6 14.51 -13.04 2.79
N VAL A 7 13.54 -13.58 2.04
CA VAL A 7 13.45 -15.03 1.80
C VAL A 7 14.61 -15.51 0.93
N ILE A 8 14.95 -14.78 -0.13
CA ILE A 8 16.10 -15.11 -0.99
C ILE A 8 17.41 -15.00 -0.21
N GLN A 9 17.59 -13.95 0.59
CA GLN A 9 18.75 -13.81 1.46
C GLN A 9 18.87 -15.00 2.41
N LYS A 10 17.75 -15.50 2.95
CA LYS A 10 17.75 -16.69 3.83
C LYS A 10 18.03 -17.99 3.07
N LEU A 11 17.52 -18.17 1.84
CA LEU A 11 17.87 -19.31 0.98
C LEU A 11 19.37 -19.34 0.65
N LEU A 12 19.97 -18.17 0.43
CA LEU A 12 21.40 -18.02 0.18
C LEU A 12 22.23 -18.24 1.45
N SER A 13 21.88 -17.58 2.56
CA SER A 13 22.64 -17.66 3.82
C SER A 13 22.59 -19.04 4.48
N THR A 14 21.56 -19.84 4.19
CA THR A 14 21.36 -21.18 4.78
C THR A 14 21.87 -22.31 3.88
N ASN A 15 22.49 -21.98 2.73
CA ASN A 15 22.92 -22.93 1.69
C ASN A 15 21.79 -23.84 1.17
N ALA A 16 20.53 -23.46 1.37
CA ALA A 16 19.36 -24.23 0.95
C ALA A 16 19.19 -24.26 -0.60
N HIS A 17 19.83 -23.33 -1.29
CA HIS A 17 19.93 -23.30 -2.75
C HIS A 17 20.93 -24.33 -3.32
N ILE A 18 21.76 -24.98 -2.49
CA ILE A 18 22.75 -25.95 -2.94
C ILE A 18 22.12 -27.35 -2.95
N GLY A 19 21.76 -27.84 -4.15
CA GLY A 19 21.23 -29.18 -4.39
C GLY A 19 22.30 -30.28 -4.39
N ARG A 20 21.91 -31.51 -4.73
CA ARG A 20 22.84 -32.67 -4.78
C ARG A 20 23.66 -32.69 -6.06
N GLN A 21 24.68 -33.56 -6.10
CA GLN A 21 25.60 -33.69 -7.25
C GLN A 21 24.90 -34.17 -8.53
N VAL A 22 23.85 -34.97 -8.39
CA VAL A 22 23.09 -35.53 -9.51
C VAL A 22 21.73 -34.85 -9.51
N ALA A 23 21.51 -33.98 -10.50
CA ALA A 23 20.18 -33.44 -10.78
C ALA A 23 19.46 -34.33 -11.79
N THR A 24 18.26 -34.79 -11.45
CA THR A 24 17.41 -35.57 -12.37
C THR A 24 16.91 -34.67 -13.50
N HIS A 25 16.57 -35.27 -14.65
CA HIS A 25 16.21 -34.50 -15.86
C HIS A 25 15.03 -33.54 -15.63
N HIS A 26 14.01 -33.99 -14.89
CA HIS A 26 12.82 -33.19 -14.60
C HIS A 26 13.11 -32.05 -13.61
N PHE A 27 14.18 -32.14 -12.82
CA PHE A 27 14.56 -31.07 -11.89
C PHE A 27 15.33 -29.92 -12.56
N LYS A 28 15.72 -30.08 -13.84
CA LYS A 28 16.46 -29.04 -14.58
C LYS A 28 15.71 -27.71 -14.66
N GLU A 29 14.38 -27.72 -14.69
CA GLU A 29 13.57 -26.49 -14.73
C GLU A 29 13.65 -25.63 -13.46
N TYR A 30 14.05 -26.24 -12.35
CA TYR A 30 14.30 -25.57 -11.06
C TYR A 30 15.80 -25.35 -10.80
N THR A 31 16.65 -25.68 -11.76
CA THR A 31 18.11 -25.62 -11.62
C THR A 31 18.63 -24.40 -12.36
N TYR A 32 19.26 -23.47 -11.64
CA TYR A 32 19.93 -22.31 -12.22
C TYR A 32 21.21 -22.70 -12.96
N GLY A 33 21.95 -23.69 -12.45
CA GLY A 33 23.20 -24.17 -13.04
C GLY A 33 23.93 -25.17 -12.15
N PHE A 34 25.23 -25.38 -12.39
CA PHE A 34 26.05 -26.28 -11.58
C PHE A 34 27.30 -25.54 -11.08
N ARG A 35 27.69 -25.77 -9.83
CA ARG A 35 28.93 -25.26 -9.22
C ARG A 35 29.60 -26.37 -8.41
N ASN A 36 30.88 -26.64 -8.66
CA ASN A 36 31.63 -27.73 -8.01
C ASN A 36 30.90 -29.08 -8.06
N LYS A 37 30.29 -29.40 -9.22
CA LYS A 37 29.45 -30.59 -9.45
C LYS A 37 28.15 -30.64 -8.64
N MET A 38 27.81 -29.63 -7.85
CA MET A 38 26.53 -29.51 -7.14
C MET A 38 25.53 -28.71 -7.99
N ALA A 39 24.28 -29.15 -8.04
CA ALA A 39 23.22 -28.38 -8.68
C ALA A 39 22.90 -27.13 -7.86
N ILE A 40 22.83 -25.96 -8.50
CA ILE A 40 22.33 -24.73 -7.89
C ILE A 40 20.84 -24.62 -8.20
N ILE A 41 20.02 -24.64 -7.16
CA ILE A 41 18.58 -24.48 -7.25
C ILE A 41 18.26 -22.99 -7.42
N ASP A 42 17.39 -22.69 -8.38
CA ASP A 42 16.94 -21.33 -8.65
C ASP A 42 16.05 -20.82 -7.50
N SER A 43 16.54 -19.82 -6.78
CA SER A 43 15.85 -19.26 -5.61
C SER A 43 14.55 -18.54 -5.95
N ASP A 44 14.42 -17.98 -7.15
CA ASP A 44 13.18 -17.34 -7.60
C ASP A 44 12.11 -18.39 -7.91
N LYS A 45 12.52 -19.54 -8.46
CA LYS A 45 11.63 -20.70 -8.64
C LYS A 45 11.20 -21.27 -7.30
N THR A 46 12.13 -21.45 -6.35
CA THR A 46 11.82 -21.86 -4.98
C THR A 46 10.79 -20.94 -4.33
N LEU A 47 10.98 -19.63 -4.44
CA LEU A 47 10.06 -18.63 -3.87
C LEU A 47 8.67 -18.69 -4.52
N THR A 48 8.62 -18.87 -5.84
CA THR A 48 7.36 -19.00 -6.59
C THR A 48 6.57 -20.23 -6.15
N CYS A 49 7.23 -21.40 -6.07
CA CYS A 49 6.62 -22.63 -5.58
C CYS A 49 6.17 -22.50 -4.11
N MET A 50 6.99 -21.88 -3.26
CA MET A 50 6.66 -21.68 -1.84
C MET A 50 5.45 -20.77 -1.65
N ARG A 51 5.31 -19.69 -2.44
CA ARG A 51 4.12 -18.84 -2.45
C ARG A 51 2.86 -19.62 -2.85
N SER A 52 2.95 -20.43 -3.90
CA SER A 52 1.84 -21.29 -4.33
C SER A 52 1.42 -22.26 -3.22
N ALA A 53 2.38 -22.91 -2.57
CA ALA A 53 2.13 -23.84 -1.47
C ALA A 53 1.48 -23.15 -0.25
N PHE A 54 1.96 -21.96 0.15
CA PHE A 54 1.39 -21.24 1.29
C PHE A 54 0.00 -20.68 1.00
N ASN A 55 -0.27 -20.23 -0.23
CA ASN A 55 -1.62 -19.83 -0.63
C ASN A 55 -2.60 -21.00 -0.53
N PHE A 56 -2.17 -22.20 -0.97
CA PHE A 56 -2.96 -23.42 -0.83
C PHE A 56 -3.22 -23.79 0.64
N ILE A 57 -2.18 -23.78 1.47
CA ILE A 57 -2.29 -24.06 2.92
C ILE A 57 -3.22 -23.04 3.60
N SER A 58 -3.09 -21.73 3.32
CA SER A 58 -3.99 -20.69 3.85
C SER A 58 -5.44 -20.94 3.43
N SER A 59 -5.68 -21.32 2.16
CA SER A 59 -7.02 -21.61 1.67
C SER A 59 -7.68 -22.78 2.37
N LEU A 60 -6.94 -23.89 2.57
CA LEU A 60 -7.43 -25.03 3.33
C LEU A 60 -7.64 -24.69 4.80
N ALA A 61 -6.75 -23.89 5.41
CA ALA A 61 -6.87 -23.49 6.80
C ALA A 61 -8.13 -22.65 7.03
N ARG A 62 -8.49 -21.76 6.09
CA ARG A 62 -9.75 -20.99 6.10
C ARG A 62 -11.00 -21.87 6.02
N GLN A 63 -10.89 -23.07 5.45
CA GLN A 63 -11.97 -24.05 5.40
C GLN A 63 -11.93 -25.03 6.57
N ASN A 64 -11.14 -24.72 7.61
CA ASN A 64 -10.91 -25.59 8.76
C ASN A 64 -10.35 -26.98 8.38
N GLY A 65 -9.53 -27.01 7.32
CA GLY A 65 -8.87 -28.22 6.82
C GLY A 65 -7.87 -28.81 7.82
N ARG A 66 -7.75 -30.14 7.80
CA ARG A 66 -6.87 -30.93 8.65
C ARG A 66 -5.53 -31.13 7.97
N PHE A 67 -4.48 -30.67 8.62
CA PHE A 67 -3.11 -30.82 8.14
C PHE A 67 -2.40 -31.95 8.87
N MET A 68 -1.68 -32.75 8.10
CA MET A 68 -0.76 -33.75 8.62
C MET A 68 0.68 -33.37 8.26
N PHE A 69 1.53 -33.26 9.27
CA PHE A 69 2.94 -32.93 9.11
C PHE A 69 3.78 -34.19 9.23
N ILE A 70 4.65 -34.42 8.24
CA ILE A 70 5.51 -35.61 8.18
C ILE A 70 6.96 -35.18 8.11
N ASN A 71 7.73 -35.67 9.07
CA ASN A 71 9.17 -35.53 9.11
C ASN A 71 9.84 -36.90 9.00
N THR A 72 10.87 -36.99 8.18
CA THR A 72 11.64 -38.23 7.97
C THR A 72 13.09 -38.11 8.43
N ASN A 73 13.51 -36.90 8.82
CA ASN A 73 14.84 -36.62 9.31
C ASN A 73 14.81 -36.27 10.81
N PRO A 74 15.38 -37.10 11.70
CA PRO A 74 15.39 -36.83 13.14
C PRO A 74 15.93 -35.45 13.53
N LEU A 75 16.78 -34.83 12.69
CA LEU A 75 17.30 -33.48 12.91
C LEU A 75 16.20 -32.40 12.99
N PHE A 76 15.01 -32.66 12.45
CA PHE A 76 13.91 -31.70 12.46
C PHE A 76 12.84 -32.02 13.49
N ASP A 77 12.98 -33.09 14.29
CA ASP A 77 11.94 -33.56 15.22
C ASP A 77 11.57 -32.47 16.24
N GLU A 78 12.57 -31.79 16.81
CA GLU A 78 12.33 -30.70 17.78
C GLU A 78 11.55 -29.53 17.16
N ILE A 79 11.87 -29.17 15.90
CA ILE A 79 11.18 -28.10 15.16
C ILE A 79 9.71 -28.49 14.93
N PHE A 80 9.47 -29.74 14.56
CA PHE A 80 8.12 -30.28 14.32
C PHE A 80 7.32 -30.38 15.61
N ASP A 81 7.93 -30.83 16.71
CA ASP A 81 7.27 -30.91 18.01
C ASP A 81 6.86 -29.53 18.51
N LEU A 82 7.72 -28.51 18.38
CA LEU A 82 7.39 -27.13 18.72
C LEU A 82 6.25 -26.58 17.84
N MET A 83 6.34 -26.78 16.52
CA MET A 83 5.31 -26.35 15.57
C MET A 83 3.96 -27.00 15.85
N THR A 84 3.94 -28.32 15.99
CA THR A 84 2.70 -29.09 16.10
C THR A 84 2.00 -28.89 17.44
N LYS A 85 2.77 -28.75 18.54
CA LYS A 85 2.23 -28.30 19.84
C LYS A 85 1.63 -26.90 19.74
N LYS A 86 2.30 -25.98 19.05
CA LYS A 86 1.83 -24.58 18.92
C LYS A 86 0.58 -24.45 18.05
N VAL A 87 0.48 -25.22 16.97
CA VAL A 87 -0.68 -25.18 16.07
C VAL A 87 -1.80 -26.11 16.53
N GLY A 88 -1.53 -27.14 17.32
CA GLY A 88 -2.50 -28.20 17.67
C GLY A 88 -2.83 -29.10 16.49
N CYS A 89 -1.85 -29.37 15.61
CA CYS A 89 -2.00 -30.29 14.47
C CYS A 89 -1.40 -31.66 14.79
N TYR A 90 -1.87 -32.70 14.11
CA TYR A 90 -1.35 -34.05 14.27
C TYR A 90 0.02 -34.18 13.59
N SER A 91 1.00 -34.65 14.36
CA SER A 91 2.28 -35.15 13.86
C SER A 91 2.56 -36.49 14.52
N PRO A 92 2.89 -37.54 13.75
CA PRO A 92 3.30 -38.81 14.33
C PRO A 92 4.68 -38.64 14.97
N SER A 93 4.73 -38.53 16.30
CA SER A 93 5.99 -38.45 17.05
C SER A 93 6.88 -39.64 16.71
N SER A 94 8.11 -39.37 16.23
CA SER A 94 9.39 -40.13 16.23
C SER A 94 9.40 -41.68 16.34
N SER A 95 8.29 -42.34 16.05
CA SER A 95 8.17 -43.78 15.90
C SER A 95 8.10 -44.08 14.41
N SER A 96 9.17 -44.70 13.92
CA SER A 96 9.53 -44.91 12.50
C SER A 96 8.55 -45.79 11.70
N LEU A 97 7.28 -45.86 12.08
CA LEU A 97 6.32 -46.88 11.69
C LEU A 97 5.38 -46.45 10.56
N TRP A 98 5.23 -45.15 10.25
CA TRP A 98 4.55 -44.66 9.04
C TRP A 98 5.27 -45.07 7.74
N ARG A 99 6.53 -45.50 7.84
CA ARG A 99 7.32 -46.10 6.75
C ARG A 99 6.91 -47.54 6.42
N THR A 100 6.07 -48.16 7.26
CA THR A 100 5.56 -49.51 7.05
C THR A 100 4.16 -49.34 6.47
N GLY A 101 3.99 -49.60 5.16
CA GLY A 101 2.77 -49.26 4.42
C GLY A 101 1.44 -49.70 5.06
N GLY A 102 0.37 -49.01 4.68
CA GLY A 102 -0.96 -49.12 5.27
C GLY A 102 -1.27 -48.04 6.31
N PHE A 103 -0.50 -46.96 6.35
CA PHE A 103 -0.60 -45.92 7.37
C PHE A 103 -1.83 -45.02 7.17
N LEU A 104 -2.05 -44.52 5.94
CA LEU A 104 -3.24 -43.75 5.56
C LEU A 104 -4.35 -44.64 5.00
N THR A 105 -4.03 -45.70 4.27
CA THR A 105 -5.06 -46.54 3.62
C THR A 105 -5.81 -47.46 4.58
N ASN A 106 -5.24 -47.75 5.77
CA ASN A 106 -5.90 -48.58 6.80
C ASN A 106 -6.31 -47.79 8.04
N SER A 107 -6.32 -46.45 8.00
CA SER A 107 -6.64 -45.59 9.14
C SER A 107 -8.03 -45.83 9.76
N ASN A 108 -8.97 -46.34 8.96
CA ASN A 108 -10.33 -46.69 9.38
C ASN A 108 -10.48 -48.09 9.98
N SER A 109 -9.44 -48.93 10.05
CA SER A 109 -9.53 -50.29 10.60
C SER A 109 -9.27 -50.29 12.11
N PRO A 110 -10.31 -50.21 12.98
CA PRO A 110 -10.09 -50.10 14.40
C PRO A 110 -9.84 -51.50 14.95
N LYS A 111 -8.62 -51.76 15.43
CA LYS A 111 -8.29 -52.79 16.45
C LYS A 111 -8.00 -54.26 16.06
N LYS A 112 -7.75 -54.70 14.82
CA LYS A 112 -7.57 -56.17 14.56
C LYS A 112 -6.32 -56.68 13.84
N PHE A 113 -5.31 -55.87 13.50
CA PHE A 113 -4.04 -56.41 13.01
C PHE A 113 -2.91 -56.20 14.03
N ARG A 114 -2.71 -57.21 14.90
CA ARG A 114 -1.45 -57.37 15.65
C ARG A 114 -0.60 -58.40 14.92
N SER A 115 0.45 -57.97 14.24
CA SER A 115 1.55 -58.90 13.94
C SER A 115 2.21 -59.28 15.26
N ARG A 116 2.50 -60.57 15.46
CA ARG A 116 3.04 -61.11 16.72
C ARG A 116 4.29 -60.36 17.22
N ASN A 117 5.03 -59.68 16.34
CA ASN A 117 6.29 -58.99 16.64
C ASN A 117 6.38 -57.51 16.20
N LYS A 118 5.30 -56.85 15.74
CA LYS A 118 5.33 -55.41 15.36
C LYS A 118 4.07 -54.67 15.81
N LYS A 119 4.22 -53.60 16.59
CA LYS A 119 3.16 -52.59 16.82
C LYS A 119 2.89 -51.87 15.49
N LEU A 120 1.76 -52.17 14.83
CA LEU A 120 1.30 -51.36 13.71
C LEU A 120 0.73 -50.04 14.27
N CYS A 121 1.26 -48.91 13.79
CA CYS A 121 0.68 -47.60 14.03
C CYS A 121 -0.14 -47.21 12.80
N PHE A 122 -1.43 -46.93 13.00
CA PHE A 122 -2.29 -46.40 11.95
C PHE A 122 -2.27 -44.86 11.99
N GLY A 123 -2.55 -44.22 10.85
CA GLY A 123 -2.73 -42.78 10.76
C GLY A 123 -3.97 -42.30 11.53
N PRO A 124 -4.25 -40.98 11.49
CA PRO A 124 -5.42 -40.42 12.17
C PRO A 124 -6.71 -41.09 11.67
N THR A 125 -7.67 -41.31 12.57
CA THR A 125 -8.99 -41.94 12.28
C THR A 125 -9.80 -41.18 11.23
N GLN A 126 -9.42 -39.95 10.97
CA GLN A 126 -9.97 -39.07 9.96
C GLN A 126 -8.85 -38.70 8.99
N PRO A 127 -9.04 -38.87 7.67
CA PRO A 127 -7.99 -38.58 6.70
C PRO A 127 -7.65 -37.08 6.71
N PRO A 128 -6.37 -36.70 6.56
CA PRO A 128 -6.01 -35.30 6.43
C PRO A 128 -6.44 -34.73 5.08
N ASP A 129 -6.74 -33.44 5.05
CA ASP A 129 -7.11 -32.72 3.82
C ASP A 129 -5.85 -32.22 3.06
N CYS A 130 -4.70 -32.18 3.74
CA CYS A 130 -3.39 -31.93 3.13
C CYS A 130 -2.27 -32.57 3.96
N ILE A 131 -1.25 -33.08 3.26
CA ILE A 131 -0.02 -33.60 3.88
C ILE A 131 1.14 -32.67 3.55
N VAL A 132 1.90 -32.26 4.57
CA VAL A 132 3.11 -31.45 4.43
C VAL A 132 4.32 -32.30 4.78
N ILE A 133 5.24 -32.46 3.83
CA ILE A 133 6.45 -33.29 3.97
C ILE A 133 7.69 -32.40 3.83
N VAL A 134 8.49 -32.30 4.89
CA VAL A 134 9.70 -31.44 4.90
C VAL A 134 10.95 -32.20 4.46
N ASP A 135 10.97 -33.50 4.66
CA ASP A 135 12.01 -34.38 4.17
C ASP A 135 11.35 -35.53 3.41
N THR A 136 11.64 -35.64 2.12
CA THR A 136 11.01 -36.63 1.26
C THR A 136 11.96 -37.81 1.05
N GLU A 137 11.73 -38.90 1.77
CA GLU A 137 12.38 -40.17 1.45
C GLU A 137 11.74 -40.77 0.20
N SER A 138 12.55 -41.12 -0.81
CA SER A 138 12.07 -41.65 -2.11
C SER A 138 11.27 -42.96 -2.00
N LYS A 139 11.37 -43.66 -0.87
CA LYS A 139 10.66 -44.91 -0.54
C LYS A 139 9.51 -44.71 0.45
N SER A 140 9.09 -43.46 0.71
CA SER A 140 8.00 -43.18 1.64
C SER A 140 6.67 -43.71 1.11
N SER A 141 6.14 -44.77 1.73
CA SER A 141 4.82 -45.33 1.41
C SER A 141 3.71 -44.29 1.57
N VAL A 142 3.92 -43.26 2.39
CA VAL A 142 2.92 -42.21 2.62
C VAL A 142 2.65 -41.37 1.38
N ILE A 143 3.66 -41.12 0.53
CA ILE A 143 3.45 -40.41 -0.74
C ILE A 143 2.58 -41.25 -1.66
N ASP A 144 2.84 -42.56 -1.72
CA ASP A 144 2.08 -43.49 -2.56
C ASP A 144 0.63 -43.66 -2.08
N GLU A 145 0.43 -43.73 -0.76
CA GLU A 145 -0.89 -43.84 -0.16
C GLU A 145 -1.70 -42.55 -0.27
N ALA A 146 -1.09 -41.39 -0.03
CA ALA A 146 -1.73 -40.09 -0.21
C ALA A 146 -2.18 -39.87 -1.65
N PHE A 147 -1.32 -40.23 -2.62
CA PHE A 147 -1.67 -40.17 -4.04
C PHE A 147 -2.86 -41.07 -4.39
N LYS A 148 -2.90 -42.31 -3.86
CA LYS A 148 -4.05 -43.22 -4.04
C LYS A 148 -5.34 -42.66 -3.42
N LEU A 149 -5.23 -42.00 -2.28
CA LEU A 149 -6.35 -41.37 -1.58
C LEU A 149 -6.71 -39.98 -2.11
N GLN A 150 -6.02 -39.49 -3.14
CA GLN A 150 -6.18 -38.14 -3.71
C GLN A 150 -6.00 -37.02 -2.66
N ILE A 151 -5.14 -37.25 -1.67
CA ILE A 151 -4.78 -36.23 -0.67
C ILE A 151 -3.62 -35.40 -1.23
N PRO A 152 -3.77 -34.07 -1.37
CA PRO A 152 -2.73 -33.22 -1.92
C PRO A 152 -1.51 -33.13 -1.01
N ILE A 153 -0.33 -33.19 -1.62
CA ILE A 153 0.97 -33.17 -0.92
C ILE A 153 1.69 -31.86 -1.23
N VAL A 154 2.07 -31.13 -0.17
CA VAL A 154 3.04 -30.04 -0.20
C VAL A 154 4.36 -30.60 0.31
N ALA A 155 5.44 -30.52 -0.49
CA ALA A 155 6.71 -31.09 -0.06
C ALA A 155 7.94 -30.30 -0.49
N LEU A 156 8.96 -30.29 0.37
CA LEU A 156 10.30 -29.87 -0.02
C LEU A 156 10.91 -30.99 -0.88
N VAL A 157 11.40 -30.64 -2.07
CA VAL A 157 11.91 -31.61 -3.04
C VAL A 157 13.37 -31.32 -3.38
N ASP A 158 14.19 -32.36 -3.35
CA ASP A 158 15.61 -32.27 -3.68
C ASP A 158 15.90 -32.61 -5.15
N SER A 159 17.05 -32.17 -5.64
CA SER A 159 17.44 -32.33 -7.05
C SER A 159 17.66 -33.78 -7.49
N ALA A 160 17.81 -34.71 -6.55
CA ALA A 160 18.00 -36.13 -6.82
C ALA A 160 16.70 -36.94 -6.70
N MET A 161 15.55 -36.29 -6.48
CA MET A 161 14.27 -36.97 -6.35
C MET A 161 13.90 -37.73 -7.64
N PRO A 162 13.45 -39.01 -7.56
CA PRO A 162 12.97 -39.75 -8.71
C PRO A 162 11.67 -39.18 -9.29
N LEU A 163 11.52 -39.22 -10.63
CA LEU A 163 10.37 -38.66 -11.35
C LEU A 163 9.03 -39.23 -10.86
N HIS A 164 9.00 -40.53 -10.61
CA HIS A 164 7.80 -41.21 -10.15
C HIS A 164 7.29 -40.65 -8.81
N THR A 165 8.19 -40.33 -7.89
CA THR A 165 7.84 -39.70 -6.59
C THR A 165 7.49 -38.23 -6.79
N PHE A 166 8.28 -37.51 -7.59
CA PHE A 166 8.08 -36.09 -7.89
C PHE A 166 6.69 -35.81 -8.49
N SER A 167 6.26 -36.63 -9.46
CA SER A 167 4.97 -36.49 -10.15
C SER A 167 3.72 -36.66 -9.26
N ARG A 168 3.90 -37.17 -8.03
CA ARG A 168 2.82 -37.40 -7.07
C ARG A 168 2.66 -36.25 -6.07
N ILE A 169 3.55 -35.25 -6.12
CA ILE A 169 3.55 -34.09 -5.24
C ILE A 169 2.82 -32.94 -5.94
N ALA A 170 1.74 -32.45 -5.33
CA ALA A 170 0.91 -31.39 -5.92
C ALA A 170 1.60 -30.02 -5.87
N TYR A 171 2.32 -29.74 -4.78
CA TYR A 171 3.05 -28.49 -4.58
C TYR A 171 4.52 -28.76 -4.22
N PRO A 172 5.38 -29.04 -5.22
CA PRO A 172 6.80 -29.27 -5.01
C PRO A 172 7.55 -27.95 -4.78
N ILE A 173 8.29 -27.86 -3.68
CA ILE A 173 9.13 -26.71 -3.34
C ILE A 173 10.60 -27.11 -3.54
N PRO A 174 11.27 -26.69 -4.63
CA PRO A 174 12.63 -27.11 -4.93
C PRO A 174 13.59 -26.44 -3.94
N VAL A 175 14.18 -27.22 -3.04
CA VAL A 175 15.11 -26.71 -2.03
C VAL A 175 15.87 -27.86 -1.38
N ASN A 176 17.09 -27.59 -0.92
CA ASN A 176 17.80 -28.48 -0.01
C ASN A 176 17.39 -28.16 1.45
N PRO A 177 16.76 -29.10 2.19
CA PRO A 177 16.26 -28.85 3.53
C PRO A 177 17.39 -28.74 4.56
N SER A 178 17.92 -27.53 4.76
CA SER A 178 18.82 -27.23 5.89
C SER A 178 18.02 -26.94 7.17
N VAL A 179 18.60 -27.19 8.35
CA VAL A 179 17.92 -26.97 9.65
C VAL A 179 17.36 -25.55 9.77
N GLN A 180 18.14 -24.54 9.38
CA GLN A 180 17.74 -23.14 9.42
C GLN A 180 16.60 -22.82 8.43
N PHE A 181 16.63 -23.41 7.24
CA PHE A 181 15.55 -23.24 6.27
C PHE A 181 14.29 -23.97 6.70
N VAL A 182 14.39 -25.19 7.21
CA VAL A 182 13.26 -25.96 7.75
C VAL A 182 12.61 -25.21 8.90
N TYR A 183 13.40 -24.63 9.81
CA TYR A 183 12.86 -23.79 10.87
C TYR A 183 12.08 -22.59 10.32
N LEU A 184 12.64 -21.88 9.34
CA LEU A 184 11.94 -20.79 8.65
C LEU A 184 10.63 -21.27 8.02
N PHE A 185 10.68 -22.36 7.26
CA PHE A 185 9.53 -22.93 6.56
C PHE A 185 8.41 -23.31 7.54
N CYS A 186 8.74 -24.05 8.60
CA CYS A 186 7.80 -24.43 9.66
C CYS A 186 7.24 -23.21 10.41
N ASN A 187 8.07 -22.19 10.68
CA ASN A 187 7.61 -20.96 11.34
C ASN A 187 6.63 -20.18 10.44
N LEU A 188 6.89 -20.09 9.13
CA LEU A 188 5.99 -19.45 8.17
C LEU A 188 4.65 -20.18 8.07
N ILE A 189 4.66 -21.52 8.01
CA ILE A 189 3.41 -22.30 8.06
C ILE A 189 2.70 -22.09 9.40
N THR A 190 3.41 -22.11 10.52
CA THR A 190 2.85 -21.90 11.86
C THR A 190 2.14 -20.56 11.96
N LYS A 191 2.80 -19.47 11.53
CA LYS A 191 2.22 -18.12 11.50
C LYS A 191 0.98 -18.08 10.62
N THR A 192 1.02 -18.71 9.45
CA THR A 192 -0.11 -18.80 8.51
C THR A 192 -1.30 -19.52 9.15
N LEU A 193 -1.08 -20.71 9.74
CA LEU A 193 -2.15 -21.49 10.35
C LEU A 193 -2.75 -20.81 11.59
N LEU A 194 -1.93 -20.17 12.43
CA LEU A 194 -2.40 -19.43 13.60
C LEU A 194 -3.22 -18.20 13.21
N LEU A 195 -2.78 -17.46 12.18
CA LEU A 195 -3.50 -16.32 11.63
C LEU A 195 -4.89 -16.75 11.16
N GLU A 196 -4.98 -17.83 10.38
CA GLU A 196 -6.27 -18.30 9.85
C GLU A 196 -7.17 -18.93 10.93
N LYS A 197 -6.60 -19.63 11.92
CA LYS A 197 -7.35 -20.11 13.09
C LYS A 197 -7.94 -18.97 13.90
N LYS A 198 -7.18 -17.88 14.08
CA LYS A 198 -7.67 -16.66 14.73
C LYS A 198 -8.82 -16.04 13.93
N ASN A 199 -8.69 -15.97 12.60
CA ASN A 199 -9.75 -15.48 11.70
C ASN A 199 -11.02 -16.35 11.78
N LEU A 200 -10.89 -17.67 11.88
CA LEU A 200 -12.01 -18.60 12.03
C LEU A 200 -12.72 -18.47 13.40
N GLN A 201 -11.97 -18.34 14.49
CA GLN A 201 -12.55 -18.12 15.82
C GLN A 201 -13.30 -16.77 15.91
N LEU A 202 -12.89 -15.77 15.12
CA LEU A 202 -13.60 -14.50 14.99
C LEU A 202 -14.92 -14.60 14.19
N SER A 203 -15.17 -15.71 13.48
CA SER A 203 -16.33 -15.93 12.62
C SER A 203 -17.45 -16.79 13.24
N ASN A 204 -17.21 -17.52 14.34
CA ASN A 204 -18.20 -18.34 15.04
C ASN A 204 -18.31 -17.93 16.53
N PRO A 205 -19.37 -17.22 16.97
CA PRO A 205 -19.58 -16.96 18.38
C PRO A 205 -20.28 -18.18 19.03
N LYS A 206 -19.64 -18.81 20.01
CA LYS A 206 -20.34 -19.65 20.99
C LYS A 206 -20.31 -19.00 22.37
N ILE A 207 -21.44 -19.17 23.04
CA ILE A 207 -21.95 -18.56 24.27
C ILE A 207 -21.35 -19.23 25.52
N ASP A 208 -21.36 -18.48 26.63
CA ASP A 208 -21.03 -18.80 28.03
C ASP A 208 -19.54 -18.90 28.43
N ASP A 209 -19.05 -18.38 29.55
CA ASP A 209 -19.73 -17.74 30.69
C ASP A 209 -18.77 -16.81 31.45
N ARG A 210 -19.37 -16.01 32.33
CA ARG A 210 -18.83 -14.92 33.16
C ARG A 210 -17.55 -15.24 33.95
N GLU A 211 -16.59 -14.31 33.94
CA GLU A 211 -16.06 -13.58 35.11
C GLU A 211 -14.70 -12.92 34.78
N ASN A 212 -14.37 -11.85 35.53
CA ASN A 212 -13.18 -10.98 35.46
C ASN A 212 -13.31 -9.75 34.56
N ALA A 213 -14.30 -8.93 34.91
CA ALA A 213 -14.29 -7.50 34.69
C ALA A 213 -13.10 -6.86 35.41
N THR A 214 -12.14 -6.32 34.63
CA THR A 214 -11.28 -5.13 34.90
C THR A 214 -9.99 -5.09 34.06
N LYS A 215 -9.75 -6.04 33.14
CA LYS A 215 -8.64 -5.96 32.15
C LYS A 215 -9.05 -6.14 30.68
N ILE A 216 -10.35 -6.01 30.39
CA ILE A 216 -10.95 -6.38 29.10
C ILE A 216 -11.25 -5.18 28.19
N GLU A 217 -11.16 -3.92 28.65
CA GLU A 217 -11.52 -2.78 27.79
C GLU A 217 -10.48 -2.40 26.73
N ASP A 218 -9.19 -2.70 26.94
CA ASP A 218 -8.15 -2.32 25.97
C ASP A 218 -7.91 -3.37 24.87
N ASN A 219 -8.13 -4.66 25.16
CA ASN A 219 -7.86 -5.74 24.20
C ASN A 219 -9.08 -6.15 23.35
N LYS A 220 -10.29 -5.66 23.66
CA LYS A 220 -11.49 -5.86 22.82
C LYS A 220 -11.55 -4.88 21.64
N ARG A 221 -10.79 -3.77 21.66
CA ARG A 221 -10.83 -2.71 20.63
C ARG A 221 -9.91 -2.95 19.42
N LYS A 222 -8.84 -3.74 19.55
CA LYS A 222 -7.89 -3.97 18.43
C LYS A 222 -8.36 -4.96 17.36
N ASN A 223 -9.41 -5.77 17.61
CA ASN A 223 -9.98 -6.70 16.62
C ASN A 223 -11.26 -6.17 15.92
N ASN A 224 -11.66 -4.92 16.14
CA ASN A 224 -12.87 -4.34 15.53
C ASN A 224 -12.64 -3.42 14.31
N LEU A 225 -11.38 -3.07 13.96
CA LEU A 225 -11.10 -2.25 12.77
C LEU A 225 -11.67 -2.86 11.47
N ALA A 226 -11.66 -4.20 11.35
CA ALA A 226 -12.11 -4.91 10.16
C ALA A 226 -13.66 -5.05 10.01
N LYS A 227 -14.45 -4.49 10.94
CA LYS A 227 -15.92 -4.59 10.95
C LYS A 227 -16.65 -3.25 10.73
N VAL A 228 -15.95 -2.11 10.65
CA VAL A 228 -16.60 -0.83 10.38
C VAL A 228 -17.01 -0.78 8.91
N GLY A 229 -18.32 -0.83 8.66
CA GLY A 229 -18.90 -0.59 7.34
C GLY A 229 -19.16 0.89 7.15
N ILE A 230 -18.65 1.45 6.07
CA ILE A 230 -18.85 2.84 5.68
C ILE A 230 -19.79 2.87 4.48
N THR A 231 -20.87 3.64 4.59
CA THR A 231 -21.75 3.90 3.44
C THR A 231 -21.09 4.90 2.52
N VAL A 232 -20.70 4.45 1.33
CA VAL A 232 -20.12 5.29 0.29
C VAL A 232 -21.22 5.72 -0.67
N MET A 233 -21.39 7.03 -0.79
CA MET A 233 -22.35 7.67 -1.68
C MET A 233 -21.68 8.13 -2.98
N PRO A 234 -22.33 7.97 -4.14
CA PRO A 234 -21.84 8.55 -5.38
C PRO A 234 -21.99 10.07 -5.38
N TYR A 235 -20.98 10.77 -5.90
CA TYR A 235 -20.96 12.24 -5.96
C TYR A 235 -22.20 12.83 -6.65
N ASP A 236 -22.66 12.22 -7.74
CA ASP A 236 -23.82 12.69 -8.53
C ASP A 236 -25.17 12.61 -7.77
N LYS A 237 -25.20 11.96 -6.61
CA LYS A 237 -26.40 11.88 -5.74
C LYS A 237 -26.37 12.90 -4.60
N LEU A 238 -25.29 13.66 -4.44
CA LEU A 238 -25.27 14.78 -3.51
C LEU A 238 -26.25 15.84 -4.03
N ALA A 239 -27.07 16.38 -3.13
CA ALA A 239 -28.02 17.43 -3.50
C ALA A 239 -27.23 18.65 -4.01
N PRO A 240 -27.37 19.02 -5.29
CA PRO A 240 -26.74 20.23 -5.78
C PRO A 240 -27.33 21.42 -5.03
N LEU A 241 -26.52 22.44 -4.78
CA LEU A 241 -27.07 23.74 -4.43
C LEU A 241 -28.06 24.16 -5.53
N PRO A 242 -29.19 24.81 -5.19
CA PRO A 242 -30.17 25.27 -6.18
C PRO A 242 -29.42 25.99 -7.31
N GLU A 243 -29.55 25.47 -8.53
CA GLU A 243 -28.74 25.92 -9.65
C GLU A 243 -29.04 27.40 -9.97
N VAL A 244 -27.95 28.14 -10.17
CA VAL A 244 -27.87 29.53 -10.66
C VAL A 244 -28.40 29.59 -12.11
N VAL A 245 -29.70 29.43 -12.31
CA VAL A 245 -30.32 29.43 -13.67
C VAL A 245 -31.44 30.47 -13.80
N SER A 246 -31.72 31.26 -12.76
CA SER A 246 -32.64 32.41 -12.88
C SER A 246 -32.02 33.68 -12.31
N ASN A 247 -31.98 34.74 -13.12
CA ASN A 247 -31.34 36.02 -12.78
C ASN A 247 -31.98 36.77 -11.58
N PHE A 248 -32.99 36.20 -10.92
CA PHE A 248 -33.63 36.72 -9.70
C PHE A 248 -33.27 35.94 -8.42
N THR A 249 -32.65 34.74 -8.49
CA THR A 249 -32.27 33.92 -7.31
C THR A 249 -30.81 34.05 -6.85
N LEU A 250 -29.92 34.60 -7.69
CA LEU A 250 -28.47 34.75 -7.43
C LEU A 250 -28.10 35.30 -6.04
N LYS A 251 -28.86 36.27 -5.50
CA LYS A 251 -28.58 36.87 -4.19
C LYS A 251 -28.89 35.93 -3.02
N ALA A 252 -29.96 35.15 -3.11
CA ALA A 252 -30.31 34.18 -2.08
C ALA A 252 -29.28 33.04 -2.04
N ASP A 253 -28.84 32.59 -3.23
CA ASP A 253 -27.86 31.53 -3.39
C ASP A 253 -26.47 31.93 -2.86
N ILE A 254 -26.06 33.19 -3.07
CA ILE A 254 -24.79 33.73 -2.51
C ILE A 254 -24.86 33.78 -0.99
N GLU A 255 -25.97 34.23 -0.40
CA GLU A 255 -26.11 34.32 1.06
C GLU A 255 -26.19 32.94 1.72
N GLU A 256 -26.87 31.97 1.10
CA GLU A 256 -26.88 30.58 1.58
C GLU A 256 -25.50 29.93 1.45
N THR A 257 -24.83 30.10 0.31
CA THR A 257 -23.46 29.60 0.10
C THR A 257 -22.48 30.25 1.08
N LYS A 258 -22.63 31.55 1.33
CA LYS A 258 -21.85 32.28 2.33
C LYS A 258 -22.05 31.68 3.72
N LYS A 259 -23.28 31.41 4.15
CA LYS A 259 -23.56 30.76 5.44
C LYS A 259 -22.91 29.38 5.58
N LEU A 260 -22.85 28.61 4.49
CA LEU A 260 -22.14 27.32 4.46
C LEU A 260 -20.62 27.53 4.61
N LEU A 261 -20.03 28.41 3.81
CA LEU A 261 -18.59 28.68 3.80
C LEU A 261 -18.11 29.38 5.08
N ASP A 262 -18.92 30.25 5.68
CA ASP A 262 -18.59 30.90 6.95
C ASP A 262 -18.48 29.91 8.11
N LYS A 263 -19.03 28.70 7.97
CA LYS A 263 -18.87 27.59 8.93
C LYS A 263 -17.70 26.65 8.61
N LEU A 264 -17.04 26.81 7.46
CA LEU A 264 -15.93 25.98 7.00
C LEU A 264 -14.57 26.54 7.44
N VAL A 265 -13.65 25.61 7.67
CA VAL A 265 -12.21 25.82 7.83
C VAL A 265 -11.47 24.87 6.90
N VAL A 266 -10.40 25.32 6.25
CA VAL A 266 -9.51 24.46 5.46
C VAL A 266 -8.22 24.25 6.24
N LEU A 267 -7.75 23.01 6.30
CA LEU A 267 -6.50 22.62 6.94
C LEU A 267 -5.65 21.82 5.96
N LYS A 268 -4.43 22.31 5.67
CA LYS A 268 -3.41 21.57 4.93
C LYS A 268 -2.40 20.99 5.92
N VAL A 269 -2.25 19.68 5.87
CA VAL A 269 -1.18 18.95 6.56
C VAL A 269 0.07 19.02 5.71
N ASN A 270 1.17 19.52 6.29
CA ASN A 270 2.40 19.88 5.57
C ASN A 270 3.65 19.24 6.20
N HIS A 271 3.58 17.95 6.54
CA HIS A 271 4.70 17.21 7.14
C HIS A 271 5.66 16.60 6.11
N ASP A 272 5.18 16.33 4.90
CA ASP A 272 5.96 15.63 3.90
C ASP A 272 7.04 16.56 3.32
N SER A 273 8.29 16.26 3.65
CA SER A 273 9.44 16.88 3.00
C SER A 273 9.58 16.34 1.57
N GLY A 274 9.88 17.21 0.60
CA GLY A 274 10.13 16.80 -0.79
C GLY A 274 11.44 16.02 -1.00
N ARG A 275 12.09 15.56 0.08
CA ARG A 275 13.42 14.92 0.05
C ARG A 275 13.45 13.65 -0.80
N ASN A 276 12.34 12.91 -0.86
CA ASN A 276 12.20 11.75 -1.74
C ASN A 276 12.49 12.13 -3.21
N MET A 277 11.99 13.28 -3.63
CA MET A 277 12.21 13.88 -4.95
C MET A 277 13.43 14.83 -4.98
N GLY A 278 14.29 14.83 -3.96
CA GLY A 278 15.48 15.70 -3.92
C GLY A 278 15.19 17.18 -3.72
N PHE A 279 14.04 17.51 -3.10
CA PHE A 279 13.62 18.89 -2.83
C PHE A 279 13.72 19.17 -1.33
N GLU A 280 14.41 20.24 -0.95
CA GLU A 280 14.71 20.56 0.45
C GLU A 280 13.53 21.22 1.19
N ASN A 281 12.64 21.88 0.46
CA ASN A 281 11.46 22.55 1.01
C ASN A 281 10.28 21.58 1.20
N PRO A 282 9.21 22.00 1.92
CA PRO A 282 7.97 21.23 2.00
C PRO A 282 7.43 20.93 0.62
N LYS A 283 6.84 19.75 0.42
CA LYS A 283 6.30 19.32 -0.89
C LYS A 283 5.25 20.29 -1.44
N SER A 284 4.53 20.99 -0.56
CA SER A 284 3.56 22.04 -0.92
C SER A 284 4.15 23.25 -1.63
N ALA A 285 5.48 23.45 -1.53
CA ALA A 285 6.22 24.52 -2.19
C ALA A 285 6.80 24.10 -3.57
N ILE A 286 6.47 22.90 -4.07
CA ILE A 286 6.86 22.46 -5.42
C ILE A 286 5.96 23.15 -6.45
N ASP A 287 6.57 23.63 -7.53
CA ASP A 287 5.87 24.21 -8.68
C ASP A 287 5.08 23.13 -9.44
N ILE A 288 3.76 23.32 -9.52
CA ILE A 288 2.85 22.34 -10.10
C ILE A 288 2.43 22.74 -11.52
N CYS A 289 1.89 23.95 -11.67
CA CYS A 289 1.25 24.36 -12.92
C CYS A 289 1.36 25.88 -13.05
N ASP A 290 1.80 26.36 -14.21
CA ASP A 290 1.92 27.79 -14.53
C ASP A 290 2.74 28.60 -13.49
N GLY A 291 3.77 27.99 -12.91
CA GLY A 291 4.61 28.61 -11.87
C GLY A 291 3.92 28.79 -10.51
N GLN A 292 2.73 28.19 -10.32
CA GLN A 292 2.05 28.15 -9.04
C GLN A 292 2.47 26.89 -8.27
N THR A 293 2.81 27.08 -7.01
CA THR A 293 3.03 25.97 -6.07
C THR A 293 1.70 25.35 -5.63
N PHE A 294 1.74 24.17 -5.04
CA PHE A 294 0.51 23.57 -4.49
C PHE A 294 -0.13 24.47 -3.41
N LEU A 295 0.68 25.11 -2.58
CA LEU A 295 0.17 26.06 -1.59
C LEU A 295 -0.45 27.30 -2.23
N ASP A 296 0.15 27.84 -3.30
CA ASP A 296 -0.43 28.95 -4.07
C ASP A 296 -1.81 28.59 -4.59
N MET A 297 -1.98 27.36 -5.08
CA MET A 297 -3.26 26.90 -5.60
C MET A 297 -4.34 26.84 -4.52
N ILE A 298 -4.02 26.36 -3.31
CA ILE A 298 -4.96 26.33 -2.18
C ILE A 298 -5.34 27.75 -1.75
N VAL A 299 -4.35 28.65 -1.63
CA VAL A 299 -4.57 30.07 -1.29
C VAL A 299 -5.45 30.74 -2.34
N ASN A 300 -5.11 30.62 -3.63
CA ASN A 300 -5.87 31.20 -4.73
C ASN A 300 -7.32 30.70 -4.77
N GLN A 301 -7.54 29.42 -4.48
CA GLN A 301 -8.89 28.85 -4.40
C GLN A 301 -9.70 29.48 -3.27
N ILE A 302 -9.13 29.58 -2.07
CA ILE A 302 -9.80 30.16 -0.90
C ILE A 302 -10.04 31.67 -1.10
N GLU A 303 -9.09 32.41 -1.68
CA GLU A 303 -9.25 33.83 -1.98
C GLU A 303 -10.38 34.07 -2.98
N THR A 304 -10.44 33.22 -4.01
CA THR A 304 -11.50 33.28 -5.02
C THR A 304 -12.86 33.01 -4.38
N LEU A 305 -12.96 32.03 -3.47
CA LEU A 305 -14.20 31.73 -2.75
C LEU A 305 -14.62 32.89 -1.83
N ASN A 306 -13.70 33.39 -1.02
CA ASN A 306 -13.95 34.50 -0.10
C ASN A 306 -14.38 35.77 -0.86
N SER A 307 -13.70 36.09 -1.96
CA SER A 307 -14.04 37.24 -2.80
C SER A 307 -15.38 37.07 -3.51
N LYS A 308 -15.68 35.86 -4.01
CA LYS A 308 -16.91 35.58 -4.77
C LYS A 308 -18.16 35.58 -3.90
N PHE A 309 -18.09 35.04 -2.69
CA PHE A 309 -19.26 34.87 -1.82
C PHE A 309 -19.27 35.82 -0.61
N GLY A 310 -18.23 36.62 -0.40
CA GLY A 310 -18.12 37.54 0.74
C GLY A 310 -18.04 36.81 2.08
N CYS A 311 -17.48 35.60 2.09
CA CYS A 311 -17.24 34.77 3.27
C CYS A 311 -15.80 34.90 3.77
N GLN A 312 -15.53 34.33 4.95
CA GLN A 312 -14.17 34.24 5.50
C GLN A 312 -13.82 32.81 5.86
N VAL A 313 -13.35 32.04 4.88
CA VAL A 313 -12.77 30.72 5.09
C VAL A 313 -11.29 30.88 5.49
N PRO A 314 -10.89 30.49 6.71
CA PRO A 314 -9.49 30.51 7.13
C PRO A 314 -8.72 29.28 6.61
N LEU A 315 -7.41 29.46 6.42
CA LEU A 315 -6.48 28.38 6.08
C LEU A 315 -5.60 28.07 7.28
N LEU A 316 -5.62 26.82 7.73
CA LEU A 316 -4.74 26.31 8.76
C LEU A 316 -3.66 25.44 8.12
N ILE A 317 -2.43 25.58 8.61
CA ILE A 317 -1.29 24.81 8.13
C ILE A 317 -0.69 24.07 9.32
N PHE A 318 -0.67 22.75 9.23
CA PHE A 318 -0.14 21.87 10.27
C PHE A 318 1.24 21.35 9.87
N ASN A 319 2.26 21.73 10.65
CA ASN A 319 3.68 21.48 10.33
C ASN A 319 4.33 20.49 11.31
N LYS A 320 5.35 19.75 10.84
CA LYS A 320 6.32 19.06 11.72
C LYS A 320 7.47 20.01 12.06
N ASP A 321 8.21 19.76 13.15
CA ASP A 321 9.36 20.59 13.57
C ASP A 321 10.36 20.85 12.44
N ASP A 322 10.75 19.81 11.69
CA ASP A 322 11.72 19.93 10.59
C ASP A 322 11.24 20.78 9.41
N THR A 323 9.92 20.99 9.29
CA THR A 323 9.29 21.69 8.14
C THR A 323 8.80 23.08 8.49
N HIS A 324 8.74 23.43 9.77
CA HIS A 324 8.04 24.63 10.22
C HIS A 324 8.70 25.92 9.72
N ASP A 325 10.01 26.06 9.92
CA ASP A 325 10.73 27.28 9.56
C ASP A 325 10.75 27.51 8.04
N SER A 326 10.94 26.45 7.26
CA SER A 326 10.85 26.51 5.80
C SER A 326 9.44 26.88 5.33
N THR A 327 8.40 26.38 6.01
CA THR A 327 7.01 26.73 5.70
C THR A 327 6.73 28.20 6.01
N LEU A 328 7.21 28.73 7.14
CA LEU A 328 7.04 30.14 7.48
C LEU A 328 7.66 31.07 6.42
N LYS A 329 8.84 30.72 5.91
CA LYS A 329 9.48 31.47 4.80
C LYS A 329 8.62 31.47 3.53
N VAL A 330 8.02 30.33 3.18
CA VAL A 330 7.11 30.25 2.03
C VAL A 330 5.84 31.08 2.29
N LEU A 331 5.40 31.17 3.54
CA LEU A 331 4.21 31.91 3.93
C LEU A 331 4.37 33.42 3.94
N GLU A 332 5.60 33.95 4.04
CA GLU A 332 5.86 35.39 3.91
C GLU A 332 5.30 35.96 2.61
N LYS A 333 5.23 35.15 1.54
CA LYS A 333 4.61 35.50 0.24
C LYS A 333 3.15 35.93 0.38
N TYR A 334 2.43 35.43 1.38
CA TYR A 334 1.01 35.68 1.60
C TYR A 334 0.73 36.66 2.73
N SER A 335 1.73 37.41 3.21
CA SER A 335 1.54 38.39 4.30
C SER A 335 0.51 39.48 3.98
N GLU A 336 0.33 39.80 2.70
CA GLU A 336 -0.65 40.77 2.19
C GLU A 336 -1.95 40.11 1.69
N SER A 337 -2.06 38.78 1.76
CA SER A 337 -3.26 38.05 1.34
C SER A 337 -4.46 38.40 2.21
N SER A 338 -5.64 38.36 1.59
CA SER A 338 -6.91 38.55 2.30
C SER A 338 -7.30 37.37 3.20
N ILE A 339 -6.57 36.26 3.14
CA ILE A 339 -6.85 35.05 3.92
C ILE A 339 -6.17 35.12 5.29
N ASN A 340 -6.92 34.75 6.32
CA ASN A 340 -6.37 34.43 7.63
C ASN A 340 -5.67 33.07 7.59
N VAL A 341 -4.37 33.09 7.28
CA VAL A 341 -3.50 31.89 7.32
C VAL A 341 -2.90 31.75 8.72
N ARG A 342 -3.06 30.57 9.33
CA ARG A 342 -2.46 30.27 10.64
C ARG A 342 -1.70 28.96 10.61
N THR A 343 -0.52 28.96 11.23
CA THR A 343 0.31 27.77 11.39
C THR A 343 0.23 27.25 12.80
N PHE A 344 0.25 25.94 12.96
CA PHE A 344 0.47 25.30 14.26
C PHE A 344 1.33 24.04 14.10
N LYS A 345 1.97 23.61 15.19
CA LYS A 345 2.93 22.51 15.22
C LYS A 345 2.31 21.26 15.86
N GLN A 346 2.87 20.11 15.49
CA GLN A 346 2.71 18.89 16.28
C GLN A 346 3.37 19.08 17.65
N ASP A 347 2.72 18.63 18.74
CA ASP A 347 3.32 18.71 20.07
C ASP A 347 4.46 17.70 20.23
N GLU A 348 5.57 18.12 20.85
CA GLU A 348 6.54 17.21 21.45
C GLU A 348 5.97 16.68 22.78
N ASP A 349 5.84 15.36 22.92
CA ASP A 349 5.32 14.74 24.16
C ASP A 349 6.31 15.00 25.32
N PRO A 350 5.94 15.76 26.38
CA PRO A 350 6.87 16.16 27.44
C PRO A 350 7.38 14.99 28.31
N GLU A 351 6.78 13.79 28.20
CA GLU A 351 7.30 12.57 28.86
C GLU A 351 8.57 12.00 28.17
N LEU A 352 8.83 12.32 26.89
CA LEU A 352 10.01 11.85 26.15
C LEU A 352 11.28 12.65 26.48
N THR A 353 11.15 13.88 26.98
CA THR A 353 12.27 14.78 27.28
C THR A 353 12.99 14.46 28.61
N LEU A 354 12.45 13.56 29.43
CA LEU A 354 13.03 13.16 30.71
C LEU A 354 14.03 11.98 30.61
N SER A 355 14.09 11.29 29.47
CA SER A 355 15.13 10.27 29.22
C SER A 355 16.22 10.85 28.32
N GLY A 356 17.24 11.45 28.94
CA GLY A 356 18.41 11.98 28.24
C GLY A 356 19.06 10.94 27.34
N GLY A 357 19.02 11.17 26.03
CA GLY A 357 19.68 10.36 25.02
C GLY A 357 19.81 11.16 23.73
N HIS A 358 21.05 11.33 23.26
CA HIS A 358 21.38 12.10 22.05
C HIS A 358 20.55 11.69 20.83
N SER A 359 19.87 12.67 20.22
CA SER A 359 19.12 12.50 18.97
C SER A 359 20.08 12.33 17.79
N SER A 360 20.25 11.08 17.35
CA SER A 360 20.82 10.80 16.02
C SER A 360 20.26 9.49 15.47
N LYS A 361 19.07 9.57 14.88
CA LYS A 361 18.56 8.81 13.72
C LYS A 361 17.08 9.16 13.54
N GLU A 362 16.72 9.52 12.31
CA GLU A 362 15.37 9.86 11.87
C GLU A 362 14.39 8.71 12.19
N GLU A 363 13.72 8.77 13.33
CA GLU A 363 12.54 7.96 13.64
C GLU A 363 11.33 8.58 12.93
N VAL A 364 10.84 7.90 11.90
CA VAL A 364 9.64 8.29 11.15
C VAL A 364 8.42 7.99 12.03
N HIS A 365 7.98 8.94 12.84
CA HIS A 365 6.66 8.91 13.45
C HIS A 365 5.60 9.06 12.35
N THR A 366 4.82 8.01 12.11
CA THR A 366 3.61 8.04 11.26
C THR A 366 2.53 8.84 11.98
N LEU A 367 2.11 9.97 11.41
CA LEU A 367 1.13 10.86 12.01
C LEU A 367 -0.25 10.18 12.10
N ASP A 368 -0.80 10.05 13.30
CA ASP A 368 -2.17 9.60 13.51
C ASP A 368 -3.15 10.77 13.29
N ASP A 369 -4.32 10.49 12.72
CA ASP A 369 -5.45 11.43 12.67
C ASP A 369 -5.74 12.05 14.04
N GLY A 370 -5.56 11.27 15.11
CA GLY A 370 -5.71 11.71 16.50
C GLY A 370 -4.72 12.81 16.92
N ASP A 371 -3.51 12.84 16.36
CA ASP A 371 -2.49 13.83 16.69
C ASP A 371 -2.87 15.20 16.15
N ILE A 372 -3.38 15.27 14.92
CA ILE A 372 -3.88 16.53 14.31
C ILE A 372 -4.98 17.13 15.18
N PHE A 373 -5.97 16.33 15.56
CA PHE A 373 -7.12 16.78 16.33
C PHE A 373 -6.73 17.21 17.75
N ARG A 374 -5.76 16.51 18.35
CA ARG A 374 -5.21 16.87 19.66
C ARG A 374 -4.46 18.20 19.62
N SER A 375 -3.58 18.41 18.63
CA SER A 375 -2.84 19.66 18.48
C SER A 375 -3.78 20.85 18.26
N LEU A 376 -4.91 20.66 17.56
CA LEU A 376 -5.96 21.69 17.45
C LEU A 376 -6.56 22.07 18.81
N MET A 377 -6.75 21.11 19.71
CA MET A 377 -7.29 21.36 21.06
C MET A 377 -6.25 22.01 21.99
N ILE A 378 -5.05 21.42 22.09
CA ILE A 378 -4.00 21.90 23.00
C ILE A 378 -3.60 23.33 22.65
N GLY A 379 -3.47 23.64 21.36
CA GLY A 379 -3.17 24.99 20.89
C GLY A 379 -4.32 26.00 21.05
N GLY A 380 -5.44 25.64 21.71
CA GLY A 380 -6.62 26.49 21.87
C GLY A 380 -7.33 26.88 20.56
N THR A 381 -6.86 26.33 19.44
CA THR A 381 -7.32 26.69 18.10
C THR A 381 -8.73 26.14 17.87
N LEU A 382 -9.05 24.94 18.36
CA LEU A 382 -10.39 24.38 18.22
C LEU A 382 -11.46 25.25 18.88
N ASP A 383 -11.24 25.66 20.13
CA ASP A 383 -12.18 26.52 20.85
C ASP A 383 -12.34 27.88 20.18
N LEU A 384 -11.24 28.44 19.66
CA LEU A 384 -11.27 29.69 18.91
C LEU A 384 -12.10 29.56 17.62
N LEU A 385 -11.90 28.52 16.82
CA LEU A 385 -12.69 28.27 15.61
C LEU A 385 -14.17 28.08 15.94
N MET A 386 -14.49 27.32 16.98
CA MET A 386 -15.88 27.13 17.42
C MET A 386 -16.51 28.45 17.91
N SER A 387 -15.74 29.31 18.60
CA SER A 387 -16.21 30.63 19.03
C SER A 387 -16.50 31.58 17.84
N GLN A 388 -15.82 31.37 16.72
CA GLN A 388 -16.06 32.07 15.44
C GLN A 388 -17.24 31.49 14.65
N GLY A 389 -17.96 30.50 15.19
CA GLY A 389 -19.08 29.85 14.50
C GLY A 389 -18.68 28.83 13.45
N LYS A 390 -17.41 28.37 13.44
CA LYS A 390 -16.97 27.28 12.56
C LYS A 390 -17.54 25.95 13.03
N GLU A 391 -17.98 25.12 12.10
CA GLU A 391 -18.60 23.82 12.37
C GLU A 391 -17.86 22.65 11.72
N TYR A 392 -17.26 22.84 10.54
CA TYR A 392 -16.59 21.79 9.77
C TYR A 392 -15.17 22.18 9.39
N ILE A 393 -14.30 21.18 9.33
CA ILE A 393 -12.93 21.31 8.83
C ILE A 393 -12.68 20.33 7.68
N LEU A 394 -12.17 20.86 6.57
CA LEU A 394 -11.61 20.07 5.48
C LEU A 394 -10.12 19.85 5.78
N VAL A 395 -9.72 18.61 6.00
CA VAL A 395 -8.34 18.22 6.27
C VAL A 395 -7.75 17.58 5.00
N MET A 396 -6.79 18.28 4.41
CA MET A 396 -6.05 17.88 3.22
C MET A 396 -4.74 17.21 3.66
N LYS A 397 -4.73 15.87 3.72
CA LYS A 397 -3.55 15.11 4.18
C LYS A 397 -2.56 14.80 3.09
N SER A 398 -3.06 14.29 1.97
CA SER A 398 -2.22 13.96 0.82
C SER A 398 -1.70 15.22 0.14
N ASP A 399 -0.71 15.00 -0.71
CA ASP A 399 -0.34 15.93 -1.77
C ASP A 399 -1.21 15.69 -3.01
N ASN A 400 -2.52 15.53 -2.81
CA ASN A 400 -3.49 15.48 -3.88
C ASN A 400 -3.77 16.89 -4.38
N VAL A 401 -3.17 17.25 -5.50
CA VAL A 401 -3.20 18.61 -6.04
C VAL A 401 -4.57 18.96 -6.64
N ALA A 402 -5.39 17.95 -6.98
CA ALA A 402 -6.74 18.15 -7.51
C ALA A 402 -7.80 18.39 -6.42
N THR A 403 -7.40 18.50 -5.16
CA THR A 403 -8.32 18.75 -4.06
C THR A 403 -8.97 20.13 -4.19
N ILE A 404 -10.29 20.19 -4.02
CA ILE A 404 -11.05 21.43 -4.05
C ILE A 404 -11.98 21.54 -2.85
N VAL A 405 -12.29 22.78 -2.44
CA VAL A 405 -13.40 23.05 -1.52
C VAL A 405 -14.72 22.85 -2.27
N ASP A 406 -15.35 21.70 -2.05
CA ASP A 406 -16.59 21.33 -2.72
C ASP A 406 -17.84 21.73 -1.93
N LEU A 407 -18.65 22.57 -2.54
CA LEU A 407 -19.88 23.11 -1.94
C LEU A 407 -20.97 22.04 -1.76
N ASN A 408 -21.08 21.08 -2.67
CA ASN A 408 -22.09 20.02 -2.60
C ASN A 408 -21.79 19.05 -1.46
N ILE A 409 -20.49 18.75 -1.25
CA ILE A 409 -20.07 17.92 -0.11
C ILE A 409 -20.44 18.63 1.19
N ILE A 410 -19.96 19.86 1.44
CA ILE A 410 -20.25 20.54 2.72
C ILE A 410 -21.74 20.79 2.95
N ASN A 411 -22.51 21.13 1.91
CA ASN A 411 -23.96 21.26 2.01
C ASN A 411 -24.60 19.95 2.51
N HIS A 412 -24.21 18.82 1.91
CA HIS A 412 -24.69 17.51 2.31
C HIS A 412 -24.29 17.15 3.75
N LEU A 413 -23.07 17.49 4.18
CA LEU A 413 -22.61 17.25 5.55
C LEU A 413 -23.46 18.00 6.57
N MET A 414 -23.75 19.28 6.31
CA MET A 414 -24.53 20.11 7.23
C MET A 414 -25.99 19.69 7.31
N ILE A 415 -26.64 19.41 6.17
CA ILE A 415 -28.06 18.99 6.13
C ILE A 415 -28.27 17.70 6.91
N ASN A 416 -27.35 16.74 6.76
CA ASN A 416 -27.49 15.41 7.36
C ASN A 416 -26.74 15.25 8.68
N ALA A 417 -26.18 16.32 9.23
CA ALA A 417 -25.39 16.33 10.47
C ALA A 417 -24.34 15.20 10.48
N ILE A 418 -23.56 15.09 9.39
CA ILE A 418 -22.51 14.09 9.24
C ILE A 418 -21.32 14.46 10.13
N ASP A 419 -20.79 13.51 10.89
CA ASP A 419 -19.66 13.74 11.79
C ASP A 419 -18.31 13.65 11.06
N TYR A 420 -18.21 12.70 10.12
CA TYR A 420 -16.99 12.41 9.38
C TYR A 420 -17.31 11.95 7.95
N CYS A 421 -16.64 12.53 6.97
CA CYS A 421 -16.74 12.13 5.58
C CYS A 421 -15.35 11.97 4.95
N MET A 422 -15.06 10.79 4.39
CA MET A 422 -13.87 10.55 3.58
C MET A 422 -14.17 10.70 2.09
N GLU A 423 -13.28 11.34 1.35
CA GLU A 423 -13.31 11.31 -0.12
C GLU A 423 -12.58 10.06 -0.62
N VAL A 424 -13.29 9.25 -1.40
CA VAL A 424 -12.75 8.05 -2.03
C VAL A 424 -12.94 8.14 -3.54
N THR A 425 -12.06 7.53 -4.32
CA THR A 425 -12.23 7.38 -5.76
C THR A 425 -12.31 5.89 -6.13
N PRO A 426 -13.14 5.49 -7.13
CA PRO A 426 -13.10 4.15 -7.68
C PRO A 426 -11.71 3.77 -8.19
N SER A 427 -11.28 2.53 -7.96
CA SER A 427 -10.11 1.97 -8.65
C SER A 427 -10.46 1.68 -10.11
N HIS A 428 -9.46 1.61 -11.00
CA HIS A 428 -9.69 1.35 -12.42
C HIS A 428 -10.34 -0.01 -12.68
N SER A 429 -10.12 -0.98 -11.79
CA SER A 429 -10.72 -2.31 -11.83
C SER A 429 -12.17 -2.34 -11.32
N PHE A 430 -12.68 -1.24 -10.77
CA PHE A 430 -14.00 -1.14 -10.19
C PHE A 430 -14.88 -0.15 -10.96
N ASN A 431 -16.06 -0.62 -11.40
CA ASN A 431 -17.03 0.24 -12.07
C ASN A 431 -17.54 1.36 -11.15
N LEU A 432 -17.98 2.46 -11.76
CA LEU A 432 -18.58 3.61 -11.06
C LEU A 432 -19.67 3.18 -10.07
N ILE A 433 -19.65 3.81 -8.90
CA ILE A 433 -20.73 3.68 -7.92
C ILE A 433 -21.92 4.50 -8.45
N LEU A 434 -23.05 3.85 -8.71
CA LEU A 434 -24.27 4.50 -9.19
C LEU A 434 -25.35 4.66 -8.10
N ALA A 435 -25.14 4.00 -6.94
CA ALA A 435 -26.03 4.03 -5.80
C ALA A 435 -25.23 3.87 -4.49
N PRO A 436 -25.72 4.38 -3.35
CA PRO A 436 -25.07 4.20 -2.06
C PRO A 436 -24.79 2.73 -1.76
N LYS A 437 -23.56 2.42 -1.37
CA LYS A 437 -23.11 1.05 -1.07
C LYS A 437 -22.27 1.03 0.20
N ASN A 438 -22.42 -0.03 0.99
CA ASN A 438 -21.59 -0.23 2.18
C ASN A 438 -20.29 -0.94 1.80
N PHE A 439 -19.17 -0.33 2.16
CA PHE A 439 -17.84 -0.89 2.01
C PHE A 439 -17.23 -1.11 3.38
N LYS A 440 -16.47 -2.19 3.54
CA LYS A 440 -15.63 -2.35 4.73
C LYS A 440 -14.36 -1.52 4.54
N LEU A 441 -13.78 -1.01 5.62
CA LEU A 441 -12.52 -0.25 5.57
C LEU A 441 -11.40 -0.99 4.83
N ASN A 442 -11.32 -2.32 4.95
CA ASN A 442 -10.31 -3.13 4.25
C ASN A 442 -10.57 -3.31 2.74
N GLU A 443 -11.70 -2.83 2.21
CA GLU A 443 -11.98 -2.77 0.77
C GLU A 443 -11.53 -1.45 0.14
N ILE A 444 -11.05 -0.51 0.96
CA ILE A 444 -10.56 0.80 0.59
C ILE A 444 -9.03 0.80 0.72
N ALA A 445 -8.30 0.97 -0.39
CA ALA A 445 -6.85 1.10 -0.40
C ALA A 445 -6.44 2.48 0.15
N GLN A 446 -5.35 2.56 0.89
CA GLN A 446 -4.73 3.86 1.12
C GLN A 446 -3.99 4.33 -0.12
N ASN A 447 -3.90 5.65 -0.34
CA ASN A 447 -3.22 6.21 -1.52
C ASN A 447 -1.76 5.72 -1.66
N GLN A 448 -1.10 5.42 -0.53
CA GLN A 448 0.29 4.95 -0.47
C GLN A 448 0.49 3.54 -1.06
N ASP A 449 -0.57 2.76 -1.28
CA ASP A 449 -0.53 1.37 -1.76
C ASP A 449 -0.46 1.22 -3.29
N LYS A 450 0.45 1.95 -3.95
CA LYS A 450 0.52 2.04 -5.43
C LYS A 450 0.50 0.70 -6.18
N HIS A 451 1.17 -0.33 -5.67
CA HIS A 451 1.25 -1.65 -6.31
C HIS A 451 0.06 -2.59 -6.01
N LEU A 452 -0.86 -2.17 -5.14
CA LEU A 452 -2.00 -2.96 -4.72
C LEU A 452 -3.34 -2.33 -5.09
N LYS A 453 -3.35 -1.12 -5.70
CA LYS A 453 -4.56 -0.38 -6.08
C LYS A 453 -5.58 -1.24 -6.84
N ASP A 454 -5.14 -2.11 -7.74
CA ASP A 454 -6.03 -2.99 -8.52
C ASP A 454 -6.73 -4.09 -7.71
N LYS A 455 -6.26 -4.38 -6.50
CA LYS A 455 -6.84 -5.40 -5.59
C LYS A 455 -7.95 -4.84 -4.71
N PHE A 456 -8.09 -3.51 -4.64
CA PHE A 456 -9.09 -2.83 -3.84
C PHE A 456 -10.18 -2.22 -4.72
N LYS A 457 -11.37 -1.99 -4.14
CA LYS A 457 -12.52 -1.43 -4.88
C LYS A 457 -12.49 0.09 -4.92
N LEU A 458 -12.00 0.69 -3.84
CA LEU A 458 -11.93 2.14 -3.65
C LEU A 458 -10.53 2.52 -3.22
N ILE A 459 -10.15 3.74 -3.54
CA ILE A 459 -8.89 4.36 -3.14
C ILE A 459 -9.24 5.57 -2.27
N ASP A 460 -8.72 5.58 -1.05
CA ASP A 460 -8.79 6.73 -0.15
C ASP A 460 -7.94 7.87 -0.70
N THR A 461 -8.56 9.03 -0.94
CA THR A 461 -7.84 10.22 -1.37
C THR A 461 -7.06 10.88 -0.24
N THR A 462 -7.29 10.42 0.98
CA THR A 462 -6.83 10.91 2.29
C THR A 462 -7.34 12.30 2.67
N ASN A 463 -8.22 12.88 1.84
CA ASN A 463 -8.98 14.07 2.17
C ASN A 463 -10.19 13.69 3.04
N MET A 464 -10.39 14.43 4.13
CA MET A 464 -11.50 14.19 5.05
C MET A 464 -12.17 15.48 5.48
N TRP A 465 -13.47 15.40 5.69
CA TRP A 465 -14.31 16.46 6.21
C TRP A 465 -14.81 16.04 7.59
N VAL A 466 -14.57 16.86 8.60
CA VAL A 466 -14.83 16.47 9.99
C VAL A 466 -15.57 17.58 10.73
N SER A 467 -16.55 17.19 11.55
CA SER A 467 -17.26 18.10 12.45
C SER A 467 -16.37 18.51 13.63
N LEU A 468 -16.20 19.82 13.83
CA LEU A 468 -15.44 20.37 14.98
C LEU A 468 -16.09 19.98 16.32
N ARG A 469 -17.42 19.91 16.36
CA ARG A 469 -18.17 19.43 17.53
C ARG A 469 -17.86 17.97 17.84
N ALA A 470 -17.79 17.13 16.80
CA ALA A 470 -17.46 15.72 16.97
C ALA A 470 -16.02 15.56 17.46
N ILE A 471 -15.06 16.34 16.92
CA ILE A 471 -13.68 16.37 17.41
C ILE A 471 -13.63 16.71 18.89
N LYS A 472 -14.28 17.81 19.30
CA LYS A 472 -14.33 18.24 20.71
C LYS A 472 -14.88 17.15 21.62
N ARG A 473 -16.03 16.56 21.25
CA ARG A 473 -16.65 15.43 21.96
C ARG A 473 -15.68 14.25 22.14
N LEU A 474 -14.93 13.88 21.10
CA LEU A 474 -14.02 12.74 21.15
C LEU A 474 -12.78 12.98 22.02
N ILE A 475 -12.31 14.21 22.06
CA ILE A 475 -11.19 14.61 22.91
C ILE A 475 -11.64 14.70 24.37
N ASP A 476 -12.78 15.34 24.64
CA ASP A 476 -13.35 15.47 26.00
C ASP A 476 -13.68 14.10 26.62
N THR A 477 -14.17 13.16 25.80
CA THR A 477 -14.45 11.77 26.24
C THR A 477 -13.21 10.88 26.31
N ASN A 478 -12.02 11.45 26.05
CA ASN A 478 -10.73 10.78 26.13
C ASN A 478 -10.63 9.51 25.26
N LYS A 479 -11.40 9.48 24.15
CA LYS A 479 -11.41 8.36 23.19
C LYS A 479 -10.20 8.39 22.24
N LEU A 480 -9.57 9.56 22.06
CA LEU A 480 -8.41 9.80 21.21
C LEU A 480 -7.10 9.92 22.02
N LYS A 481 -6.76 8.94 22.88
CA LYS A 481 -5.49 8.93 23.65
C LYS A 481 -4.27 8.64 22.76
N PRO A 482 -3.07 9.20 23.06
CA PRO A 482 -1.89 8.90 22.27
C PRO A 482 -1.47 7.46 22.58
N LYS A 483 -1.04 6.70 21.56
CA LYS A 483 -0.40 5.41 21.81
C LYS A 483 0.95 5.67 22.46
N LYS A 484 1.19 5.14 23.67
CA LYS A 484 2.55 5.14 24.23
C LYS A 484 3.49 4.40 23.26
N PRO A 485 4.65 4.97 22.89
CA PRO A 485 5.67 4.21 22.20
C PRO A 485 6.12 3.10 23.16
N SER A 486 5.92 1.84 22.76
CA SER A 486 6.54 0.72 23.46
C SER A 486 8.03 0.78 23.20
N ILE A 487 8.80 1.28 24.17
CA ILE A 487 10.25 1.12 24.20
C ILE A 487 10.52 -0.39 24.28
N SER A 488 10.78 -1.01 23.14
CA SER A 488 11.41 -2.33 23.12
C SER A 488 12.84 -2.13 23.60
N LYS A 489 13.12 -2.52 24.85
CA LYS A 489 14.50 -2.66 25.32
C LYS A 489 15.23 -3.55 24.31
N GLU A 490 16.29 -3.03 23.71
CA GLU A 490 17.24 -3.81 22.93
C GLU A 490 17.63 -5.04 23.75
N ASN A 491 17.33 -6.22 23.19
CA ASN A 491 17.90 -7.56 23.45
C ASN A 491 16.89 -8.70 23.22
N ASP A 492 16.02 -8.58 22.20
CA ASP A 492 15.25 -9.74 21.71
C ASP A 492 15.06 -9.65 20.19
N TYR A 493 15.81 -10.46 19.44
CA TYR A 493 15.89 -10.46 17.97
C TYR A 493 14.67 -11.13 17.29
N ASP A 494 13.45 -10.85 17.77
CA ASP A 494 12.21 -11.46 17.25
C ASP A 494 11.05 -10.46 17.13
N GLN A 495 11.35 -9.23 16.72
CA GLN A 495 10.33 -8.26 16.32
C GLN A 495 10.58 -7.79 14.88
N THR A 496 9.85 -8.40 13.95
CA THR A 496 9.50 -7.77 12.68
C THR A 496 8.79 -6.44 12.97
N PRO A 497 9.13 -5.33 12.28
CA PRO A 497 8.37 -4.09 12.40
C PRO A 497 6.90 -4.40 12.14
N LEU A 498 6.02 -4.05 13.07
CA LEU A 498 4.58 -4.17 12.86
C LEU A 498 4.23 -3.28 11.67
N GLN A 499 3.78 -3.90 10.59
CA GLN A 499 3.10 -3.22 9.50
C GLN A 499 1.77 -2.71 10.09
N GLU A 500 1.70 -1.40 10.34
CA GLU A 500 0.54 -0.72 10.89
C GLU A 500 -0.62 -0.83 9.90
N THR A 501 -1.77 -1.31 10.36
CA THR A 501 -2.99 -1.50 9.55
C THR A 501 -3.68 -0.17 9.24
N ASP A 502 -3.33 0.43 8.11
CA ASP A 502 -4.12 0.92 6.96
C ASP A 502 -5.62 1.31 7.11
N ALA A 503 -5.98 2.13 8.11
CA ALA A 503 -7.08 3.11 8.04
C ALA A 503 -6.85 4.15 9.15
N GLY A 504 -7.11 5.44 8.89
CA GLY A 504 -7.03 6.51 9.88
C GLY A 504 -7.67 6.07 11.21
N PRO A 505 -6.89 5.88 12.30
CA PRO A 505 -7.37 5.27 13.55
C PRO A 505 -8.58 5.99 14.16
N ALA A 506 -8.85 7.23 13.75
CA ALA A 506 -9.90 8.08 14.27
C ALA A 506 -11.31 7.80 13.72
N VAL A 507 -11.44 7.32 12.46
CA VAL A 507 -12.75 7.20 11.76
C VAL A 507 -13.76 6.39 12.57
N GLN A 508 -13.30 5.31 13.19
CA GLN A 508 -14.12 4.39 13.99
C GLN A 508 -14.74 5.01 15.26
N PHE A 509 -14.28 6.18 15.69
CA PHE A 509 -14.78 6.83 16.89
C PHE A 509 -15.92 7.82 16.59
N PHE A 510 -16.16 8.14 15.33
CA PHE A 510 -17.26 9.02 14.91
C PHE A 510 -18.56 8.20 14.73
N ASP A 511 -19.70 8.80 15.03
CA ASP A 511 -20.99 8.09 15.01
C ASP A 511 -21.60 8.10 13.60
N ASN A 512 -21.64 9.28 12.95
CA ASN A 512 -22.23 9.47 11.62
C ASN A 512 -21.15 9.59 10.54
N VAL A 513 -20.72 8.45 10.00
CA VAL A 513 -19.60 8.34 9.05
C VAL A 513 -20.09 7.96 7.66
N ILE A 514 -19.64 8.71 6.66
CA ILE A 514 -19.88 8.39 5.24
C ILE A 514 -18.59 8.42 4.43
N GLY A 515 -18.63 7.82 3.24
CA GLY A 515 -17.67 8.09 2.18
C GLY A 515 -18.38 8.77 1.00
N VAL A 516 -17.67 9.63 0.28
CA VAL A 516 -18.14 10.19 -1.00
C VAL A 516 -17.22 9.69 -2.10
N SER A 517 -17.80 9.00 -3.07
CA SER A 517 -17.11 8.54 -4.28
C SER A 517 -16.98 9.70 -5.26
N THR A 518 -15.84 10.40 -5.22
CA THR A 518 -15.51 11.50 -6.12
C THR A 518 -14.99 10.99 -7.47
N PRO A 519 -15.10 11.79 -8.54
CA PRO A 519 -14.53 11.43 -9.84
C PRO A 519 -13.01 11.40 -9.77
N GLU A 520 -12.38 10.55 -10.60
CA GLU A 520 -10.93 10.40 -10.68
C GLU A 520 -10.20 11.73 -10.98
N SER A 521 -10.87 12.67 -11.67
CA SER A 521 -10.35 14.01 -11.92
C SER A 521 -10.03 14.81 -10.65
N ARG A 522 -10.57 14.40 -9.48
CA ARG A 522 -10.29 14.99 -8.16
C ARG A 522 -9.18 14.28 -7.39
N PHE A 523 -8.51 13.33 -8.02
CA PHE A 523 -7.44 12.55 -7.43
C PHE A 523 -6.18 12.55 -8.29
N LEU A 524 -5.35 13.58 -8.09
CA LEU A 524 -4.04 13.76 -8.72
C LEU A 524 -2.96 13.82 -7.63
N PRO A 525 -2.51 12.67 -7.11
CA PRO A 525 -1.46 12.63 -6.09
C PRO A 525 -0.10 13.03 -6.68
N LEU A 526 0.65 13.81 -5.92
CA LEU A 526 2.03 14.20 -6.23
C LEU A 526 3.01 13.38 -5.40
N ASP A 527 3.53 12.30 -5.98
CA ASP A 527 4.44 11.40 -5.27
C ASP A 527 5.81 11.26 -5.97
N ALA A 528 5.84 11.42 -7.29
CA ALA A 528 7.02 11.28 -8.12
C ALA A 528 7.07 12.35 -9.22
N THR A 529 8.24 12.50 -9.85
CA THR A 529 8.44 13.43 -10.98
C THR A 529 7.67 13.03 -12.23
N SER A 530 7.24 11.77 -12.35
CA SER A 530 6.25 11.35 -13.36
C SER A 530 4.91 12.07 -13.20
N ASP A 531 4.49 12.30 -11.95
CA ASP A 531 3.26 13.02 -11.63
C ASP A 531 3.44 14.52 -11.93
N LEU A 532 4.63 15.08 -11.67
CA LEU A 532 4.97 16.45 -12.08
C LEU A 532 4.94 16.61 -13.60
N LEU A 533 5.48 15.66 -14.37
CA LEU A 533 5.43 15.73 -15.83
C LEU A 533 3.98 15.79 -16.33
N LEU A 534 3.10 15.03 -15.71
CA LEU A 534 1.68 15.03 -16.00
C LEU A 534 1.04 16.39 -15.68
N LEU A 535 1.30 16.94 -14.50
CA LEU A 535 0.70 18.18 -14.00
C LEU A 535 1.24 19.46 -14.68
N GLN A 536 2.52 19.48 -15.05
CA GLN A 536 3.18 20.62 -15.70
C GLN A 536 2.97 20.65 -17.21
N SER A 537 2.45 19.57 -17.80
CA SER A 537 2.20 19.50 -19.23
C SER A 537 0.92 20.22 -19.65
N ASP A 538 0.71 20.30 -20.96
CA ASP A 538 -0.51 20.82 -21.59
C ASP A 538 -1.76 19.94 -21.36
N LEU A 539 -1.64 18.84 -20.62
CA LEU A 539 -2.75 17.99 -20.23
C LEU A 539 -3.65 18.62 -19.17
N TYR A 540 -3.08 19.45 -18.29
CA TYR A 540 -3.79 20.17 -17.23
C TYR A 540 -3.55 21.66 -17.35
N THR A 541 -4.54 22.44 -16.93
CA THR A 541 -4.45 23.90 -16.83
C THR A 541 -4.96 24.35 -15.47
N CYS A 542 -4.31 25.33 -14.86
CA CYS A 542 -4.72 25.87 -13.58
C CYS A 542 -5.49 27.19 -13.77
N ARG A 543 -6.69 27.29 -13.20
CA ARG A 543 -7.44 28.55 -13.14
C ARG A 543 -7.95 28.77 -11.73
N ALA A 544 -7.61 29.92 -11.13
CA ALA A 544 -8.02 30.27 -9.77
C ALA A 544 -7.70 29.16 -8.74
N GLY A 545 -6.54 28.52 -8.87
CA GLY A 545 -6.12 27.42 -8.00
C GLY A 545 -6.79 26.06 -8.28
N VAL A 546 -7.67 25.97 -9.29
CA VAL A 546 -8.34 24.72 -9.67
C VAL A 546 -7.70 24.14 -10.93
N LEU A 547 -7.26 22.89 -10.86
CA LEU A 547 -6.81 22.14 -12.02
C LEU A 547 -8.00 21.68 -12.84
N SER A 548 -7.94 21.96 -14.13
CA SER A 548 -8.90 21.49 -15.12
C SER A 548 -8.16 20.77 -16.23
N ARG A 549 -8.69 19.61 -16.60
CA ARG A 549 -8.12 18.80 -17.67
C ARG A 549 -8.38 19.47 -19.01
N ASN A 550 -7.41 19.40 -19.91
CA ASN A 550 -7.52 19.99 -21.23
C ASN A 550 -8.63 19.31 -22.05
N PRO A 551 -9.66 20.05 -22.52
CA PRO A 551 -10.77 19.48 -23.27
C PRO A 551 -10.37 18.94 -24.66
N ALA A 552 -9.19 19.31 -25.18
CA ALA A 552 -8.66 18.77 -26.42
C ALA A 552 -8.29 17.29 -26.33
N ARG A 553 -8.19 16.72 -25.12
CA ARG A 553 -7.90 15.31 -24.93
C ARG A 553 -9.16 14.46 -25.15
N SER A 554 -9.08 13.53 -26.09
CA SER A 554 -10.14 12.56 -26.39
C SER A 554 -10.19 11.38 -25.41
N ASN A 555 -9.05 10.93 -24.88
CA ASN A 555 -8.97 9.80 -23.96
C ASN A 555 -9.28 10.23 -22.51
N PRO A 556 -10.32 9.68 -21.85
CA PRO A 556 -10.69 10.05 -20.49
C PRO A 556 -9.67 9.61 -19.43
N LEU A 557 -8.78 8.65 -19.71
CA LEU A 557 -7.77 8.18 -18.76
C LEU A 557 -6.48 8.99 -18.87
N ASN A 558 -5.79 9.19 -17.75
CA ASN A 558 -4.46 9.80 -17.74
C ASN A 558 -3.43 8.89 -18.44
N PRO A 559 -2.39 9.45 -19.08
CA PRO A 559 -1.32 8.64 -19.66
C PRO A 559 -0.53 7.93 -18.57
N VAL A 560 -0.08 6.70 -18.85
CA VAL A 560 0.83 5.98 -17.95
C VAL A 560 2.25 6.46 -18.19
N ILE A 561 2.84 7.17 -17.21
CA ILE A 561 4.18 7.74 -17.31
C ILE A 561 5.12 7.00 -16.36
N ASP A 562 6.19 6.46 -16.91
CA ASP A 562 7.20 5.69 -16.20
C ASP A 562 8.59 6.25 -16.53
N LEU A 563 9.13 7.05 -15.61
CA LEU A 563 10.45 7.67 -15.73
C LEU A 563 11.49 6.87 -14.96
N GLY A 564 12.67 6.70 -15.55
CA GLY A 564 13.79 6.00 -14.94
C GLY A 564 14.37 6.74 -13.72
N PRO A 565 15.29 6.10 -12.98
CA PRO A 565 15.93 6.68 -11.79
C PRO A 565 16.66 8.01 -12.08
N GLU A 566 17.07 8.24 -13.33
CA GLU A 566 17.73 9.47 -13.76
C GLU A 566 16.82 10.71 -13.68
N PHE A 567 15.51 10.53 -13.52
CA PHE A 567 14.51 11.58 -13.38
C PHE A 567 13.91 11.64 -11.97
N GLU A 568 14.37 10.84 -11.01
CA GLU A 568 13.76 10.74 -9.68
C GLU A 568 13.84 12.05 -8.89
N LYS A 569 14.91 12.83 -9.09
CA LYS A 569 15.14 14.11 -8.42
C LYS A 569 14.61 15.27 -9.26
N ILE A 570 13.97 16.26 -8.63
CA ILE A 570 13.37 17.42 -9.31
C ILE A 570 14.42 18.20 -10.11
N GLY A 571 15.62 18.42 -9.55
CA GLY A 571 16.69 19.12 -10.25
C GLY A 571 17.14 18.40 -11.53
N ASP A 572 17.29 17.07 -11.47
CA ASP A 572 17.63 16.25 -12.64
C ASP A 572 16.48 16.23 -13.65
N PHE A 573 15.24 16.05 -13.18
CA PHE A 573 14.04 16.12 -14.00
C PHE A 573 13.95 17.45 -14.77
N GLN A 574 14.02 18.59 -14.06
CA GLN A 574 13.93 19.91 -14.68
C GLN A 574 15.07 20.18 -15.65
N SER A 575 16.31 19.82 -15.30
CA SER A 575 17.46 20.05 -16.19
C SER A 575 17.41 19.20 -17.47
N ARG A 576 16.78 18.03 -17.42
CA ARG A 576 16.62 17.13 -18.58
C ARG A 576 15.52 17.55 -19.54
N PHE A 577 14.62 18.44 -19.17
CA PHE A 577 13.58 18.99 -20.04
C PHE A 577 13.83 20.49 -20.30
N LYS A 578 14.31 20.84 -21.50
CA LYS A 578 14.45 22.25 -21.90
C LYS A 578 13.11 22.99 -21.92
N SER A 579 12.04 22.28 -22.25
CA SER A 579 10.65 22.65 -21.96
C SER A 579 9.84 21.38 -21.73
N ILE A 580 8.77 21.46 -20.94
CA ILE A 580 7.86 20.32 -20.75
C ILE A 580 7.23 19.94 -22.10
N PRO A 581 7.22 18.65 -22.49
CA PRO A 581 6.64 18.20 -23.74
C PRO A 581 5.11 18.29 -23.73
N SER A 582 4.53 18.45 -24.92
CA SER A 582 3.10 18.25 -25.15
C SER A 582 2.76 16.77 -25.05
N ILE A 583 1.81 16.41 -24.19
CA ILE A 583 1.38 15.02 -23.94
C ILE A 583 -0.14 14.83 -24.05
N ILE A 584 -0.90 15.82 -24.56
CA ILE A 584 -2.36 15.72 -24.75
C ILE A 584 -2.76 14.42 -25.45
N GLY A 585 -2.00 14.02 -26.49
CA GLY A 585 -2.24 12.81 -27.28
C GLY A 585 -1.48 11.56 -26.82
N LEU A 586 -0.86 11.58 -25.64
CA LEU A 586 -0.07 10.46 -25.10
C LEU A 586 -0.98 9.42 -24.41
N ASP A 587 -0.69 8.14 -24.64
CA ASP A 587 -1.28 7.01 -23.93
C ASP A 587 -0.31 6.40 -22.90
N SER A 588 0.96 6.22 -23.28
CA SER A 588 2.01 5.80 -22.34
C SER A 588 3.38 6.32 -22.70
N LEU A 589 4.19 6.66 -21.69
CA LEU A 589 5.58 7.06 -21.83
C LEU A 589 6.47 6.22 -20.91
N THR A 590 7.49 5.57 -21.47
CA THR A 590 8.56 4.93 -20.69
C THR A 590 9.90 5.53 -21.07
N VAL A 591 10.64 6.06 -20.09
CA VAL A 591 11.98 6.63 -20.30
C VAL A 591 13.00 5.91 -19.42
N ARG A 592 14.13 5.48 -19.98
CA ARG A 592 15.21 4.79 -19.26
C ARG A 592 16.59 5.30 -19.69
N GLY A 593 17.50 5.46 -18.73
CA GLY A 593 18.87 5.87 -19.01
C GLY A 593 19.04 7.39 -19.17
N ASP A 594 20.23 7.81 -19.59
CA ASP A 594 20.62 9.22 -19.70
C ASP A 594 19.97 9.91 -20.92
N VAL A 595 18.70 10.27 -20.79
CA VAL A 595 17.87 10.90 -21.83
C VAL A 595 17.66 12.38 -21.53
N TRP A 596 17.73 13.21 -22.57
CA TRP A 596 17.57 14.66 -22.53
C TRP A 596 16.60 15.12 -23.61
N PHE A 597 15.71 16.03 -23.25
CA PHE A 597 14.61 16.52 -24.07
C PHE A 597 14.85 18.00 -24.45
N GLY A 598 14.90 18.26 -25.75
CA GLY A 598 14.88 19.61 -26.32
C GLY A 598 13.55 20.34 -26.10
N ALA A 599 13.46 21.55 -26.63
CA ALA A 599 12.28 22.40 -26.50
C ALA A 599 11.15 21.98 -27.45
N ASN A 600 9.89 22.25 -27.10
CA ASN A 600 8.71 22.06 -27.95
C ASN A 600 8.53 20.62 -28.47
N ILE A 601 8.85 19.62 -27.66
CA ILE A 601 8.65 18.21 -28.00
C ILE A 601 7.16 17.84 -27.88
N THR A 602 6.67 16.99 -28.78
CA THR A 602 5.31 16.43 -28.72
C THR A 602 5.36 14.91 -28.67
N LEU A 603 4.67 14.30 -27.71
CA LEU A 603 4.60 12.86 -27.51
C LEU A 603 3.16 12.37 -27.70
N LYS A 604 2.97 11.32 -28.52
CA LYS A 604 1.65 10.77 -28.88
C LYS A 604 1.61 9.25 -28.85
N GLY A 605 0.47 8.68 -28.46
CA GLY A 605 0.27 7.24 -28.38
C GLY A 605 1.21 6.56 -27.38
N HIS A 606 1.84 5.45 -27.79
CA HIS A 606 2.78 4.70 -26.96
C HIS A 606 4.23 5.04 -27.29
N VAL A 607 4.96 5.66 -26.36
CA VAL A 607 6.35 6.10 -26.54
C VAL A 607 7.28 5.42 -25.55
N THR A 608 8.34 4.78 -26.06
CA THR A 608 9.41 4.20 -25.24
C THR A 608 10.75 4.77 -25.66
N ILE A 609 11.51 5.33 -24.73
CA ILE A 609 12.81 5.95 -24.99
C ILE A 609 13.84 5.34 -24.04
N ALA A 610 14.86 4.70 -24.58
CA ALA A 610 15.90 4.04 -23.79
C ALA A 610 17.30 4.41 -24.29
N ALA A 611 18.09 5.03 -23.41
CA ALA A 611 19.52 5.20 -23.59
C ALA A 611 20.26 3.97 -23.03
N LYS A 612 21.23 3.43 -23.79
CA LYS A 612 22.09 2.36 -23.28
C LYS A 612 23.04 2.91 -22.22
N ALA A 613 23.47 2.04 -21.29
CA ALA A 613 24.40 2.40 -20.24
C ALA A 613 25.65 3.10 -20.80
N GLY A 614 26.00 4.26 -20.24
CA GLY A 614 27.14 5.07 -20.64
C GLY A 614 26.94 5.91 -21.92
N LEU A 615 25.76 5.89 -22.55
CA LEU A 615 25.44 6.75 -23.68
C LEU A 615 24.38 7.79 -23.30
N LYS A 616 24.64 9.05 -23.67
CA LYS A 616 23.68 10.14 -23.60
C LYS A 616 22.80 10.15 -24.86
N LEU A 617 21.48 10.23 -24.69
CA LEU A 617 20.51 10.39 -25.77
C LEU A 617 19.85 11.77 -25.69
N GLU A 618 20.11 12.62 -26.67
CA GLU A 618 19.49 13.95 -26.77
C GLU A 618 18.41 13.96 -27.86
N ILE A 619 17.18 14.32 -27.49
CA ILE A 619 16.06 14.50 -28.40
C ILE A 619 16.05 15.97 -28.84
N PRO A 620 16.15 16.26 -30.15
CA PRO A 620 16.23 17.64 -30.61
C PRO A 620 14.93 18.41 -30.45
N ASP A 621 15.04 19.74 -30.49
CA ASP A 621 13.91 20.67 -30.39
C ASP A 621 12.86 20.41 -31.50
N GLY A 622 11.58 20.52 -31.15
CA GLY A 622 10.44 20.44 -32.08
C GLY A 622 10.07 19.04 -32.56
N VAL A 623 10.68 17.99 -32.02
CA VAL A 623 10.41 16.60 -32.46
C VAL A 623 9.05 16.12 -32.00
N VAL A 624 8.34 15.46 -32.92
CA VAL A 624 7.11 14.71 -32.66
C VAL A 624 7.44 13.22 -32.61
N ILE A 625 7.16 12.56 -31.49
CA ILE A 625 7.34 11.12 -31.30
C ILE A 625 5.96 10.49 -31.10
N GLU A 626 5.58 9.62 -32.03
CA GLU A 626 4.28 8.95 -32.02
C GLU A 626 4.46 7.46 -32.23
N ASN A 627 3.90 6.64 -31.32
CA ASN A 627 3.89 5.17 -31.41
C ASN A 627 5.26 4.55 -31.74
N LYS A 628 6.31 4.99 -31.03
CA LYS A 628 7.71 4.67 -31.35
C LYS A 628 8.51 4.22 -30.14
N MET A 629 9.41 3.27 -30.41
CA MET A 629 10.49 2.88 -29.50
C MET A 629 11.81 3.44 -30.03
N LEU A 630 12.46 4.30 -29.23
CA LEU A 630 13.77 4.87 -29.52
C LEU A 630 14.81 4.20 -28.62
N SER A 631 15.73 3.43 -29.22
CA SER A 631 16.86 2.81 -28.50
C SER A 631 18.15 2.90 -29.33
N LEU A 632 19.25 3.35 -28.74
CA LEU A 632 20.57 3.36 -29.41
C LEU A 632 21.24 1.98 -29.40
N PRO A 633 22.11 1.63 -30.37
CA PRO A 633 22.46 2.38 -31.58
C PRO A 633 21.47 2.07 -32.72
N PHE A 634 21.06 3.09 -33.46
CA PHE A 634 20.21 2.90 -34.64
C PHE A 634 20.92 2.00 -35.68
N PRO A 635 20.25 0.98 -36.26
CA PRO A 635 20.58 0.57 -37.61
C PRO A 635 20.22 1.75 -38.54
N SER A 636 21.13 2.07 -39.46
CA SER A 636 21.05 3.13 -40.46
C SER A 636 19.63 3.51 -40.90
N TYR A 637 19.20 4.74 -40.57
CA TYR A 637 17.99 5.36 -41.13
C TYR A 637 18.24 5.77 -42.59
N GLN A 638 17.78 4.94 -43.53
CA GLN A 638 17.13 5.46 -44.74
C GLN A 638 15.65 5.68 -44.38
N TYR A 639 15.07 6.78 -44.87
CA TYR A 639 13.70 7.26 -44.62
C TYR A 639 13.46 8.06 -43.32
N MET A 640 14.00 9.28 -43.28
CA MET A 640 13.21 10.44 -42.83
C MET A 640 13.62 11.68 -43.66
N ASN A 641 12.62 12.27 -44.33
CA ASN A 641 12.72 13.55 -45.03
C ASN A 641 12.83 14.69 -44.02
N ASN A 642 14.06 15.07 -43.63
CA ASN A 642 14.59 16.44 -43.48
C ASN A 642 15.83 16.40 -42.57
N PRO A 643 17.01 16.87 -43.02
CA PRO A 643 18.25 16.69 -42.27
C PRO A 643 18.51 17.87 -41.33
N LYS A 644 18.22 17.71 -40.04
CA LYS A 644 18.93 18.48 -38.99
C LYS A 644 19.58 17.52 -38.01
N LYS A 645 20.91 17.46 -38.16
CA LYS A 645 21.94 16.64 -37.50
C LYS A 645 21.65 16.31 -36.02
N LEU A 646 21.57 15.02 -35.69
CA LEU A 646 21.88 14.50 -34.36
C LEU A 646 23.38 14.72 -34.08
N LYS A 647 23.72 15.48 -33.03
CA LYS A 647 25.09 15.59 -32.53
C LYS A 647 25.30 14.52 -31.46
N ILE A 648 26.10 13.50 -31.76
CA ILE A 648 26.63 12.57 -30.75
C ILE A 648 27.93 13.19 -30.24
N GLN A 649 27.92 13.76 -29.04
CA GLN A 649 29.17 14.10 -28.34
C GLN A 649 29.68 12.86 -27.60
N LYS A 650 30.82 12.33 -28.05
CA LYS A 650 31.60 11.37 -27.26
C LYS A 650 32.40 12.18 -26.24
N HIS A 651 32.16 11.97 -24.95
CA HIS A 651 33.15 12.31 -23.93
C HIS A 651 34.27 11.26 -24.01
N ASN A 652 35.48 11.72 -24.31
CA ASN A 652 36.70 10.93 -24.13
C ASN A 652 37.17 11.04 -22.67
N PRO A 653 37.85 9.99 -22.16
CA PRO A 653 38.08 9.74 -20.73
C PRO A 653 38.99 10.75 -20.04
#